data_AF-A0A9W6YRW4-F1
#
_entry.id   AF-A0A9W6YRW4-F1
#
_cell.length_a   1.000
_cell.length_b   1.000
_cell.length_c   1.000
_cell.angle_alpha   90.00
_cell.angle_beta   90.00
_cell.angle_gamma   90.00
#
_symmetry.space_group_name_H-M   'P 1'
#
loop_
_entity.id
_entity.type
_entity.pdbx_description
1 polymer ?
#
loop_
_entity_poly.entity_id
_entity_poly.type
_entity_poly.pdbx_seq_one_letter_code
_entity_poly.pdbx_strand_id
1 'polypeptide(L)'
;MRRRTASHNVNRIPKRLRKKALREMGLTLSAAHKNAKQLEGKETKGVKENGKPAKKKHARGKQLYQLRRRVKLLKYAAKLKLQGKLPSGELVSAGKINMRQILKSLKDEIKTLEFEKATDVVLTAVGANKDGEGEGDATMDDAMLSPFQKEQLIQKKQLKKLNNYVGSYDNTGINSKAKIHKLTSLSYATRQKKFKWLPTHMWQAKRSKIVKRWGWNLVYTPTQKCFRNTSRMSRLKGCLAWDTSYVNTAILNCHYGDDNGADEKIKVLKKIVGQVTNGAASRKKVMKTGSFWEGYFQLDSEVLCHGQVFWNTVKTESGEDSTGSVLQAVLRIHPSVYDQIMDYLLKETANFEFLTLHDCKYSIGSIKLSGPKALSSLQSLLYVQSTSDNEQQKNSTESESYKFWRQFANLNDTTTLPSNIQFAFHVDDPRLVTRPLKTPRRKTNANDILDSIIALKQSPTKAIDAKAMNNLLSFEGRYESYNKQASLKQLGRERRYNPGVPVNATQSSRCIPVIINKSTTASTNASTKATAGVTSYEVIMPWFWIMSFWYQLMHIPHVLPAGLKQWHQLQFEKGVVCGAGCTEDEIFTRVGYGESLIKMQENERKWLRRPVAKRVAYDKLVLGVTTSGGSGKQQRRHVGEVGSPFGCDWRYLQLLRGLLKTLNEFETDVAKRGNNNGKGMMKGTRFNDKLERVINSKRSVFEAIKDIQQSDKLKQKKSNYKLEELPITLLPVKTTTADTNATVTTSTPPPPTASSVGQQQLQVKPIHFKCVSTGHIKDNARIYQIPSASSSSISDSLDKVDKEHLIGFVTSATFNLTQGGCTGVGFIDAGFNPSVNGNGNGNAYVDANKMKQFVLVRNIGSASWHLAEYNVVDIAL
;
A
#
# COMPACT_ATOMS: atom_id res chain seq x y z
N MET A 1 3.74 30.27 -2.83
CA MET A 1 2.75 30.24 -3.94
C MET A 1 3.30 30.52 -5.33
N ARG A 2 4.59 30.88 -5.48
CA ARG A 2 5.24 31.11 -6.78
C ARG A 2 5.00 29.97 -7.79
N ARG A 3 4.74 30.33 -9.04
CA ARG A 3 4.56 29.41 -10.18
C ARG A 3 5.52 29.79 -11.30
N ARG A 4 5.80 28.86 -12.21
CA ARG A 4 6.62 29.12 -13.41
C ARG A 4 5.70 29.53 -14.56
N THR A 5 6.15 30.47 -15.39
CA THR A 5 5.43 30.87 -16.61
C THR A 5 5.42 29.71 -17.61
N ALA A 6 4.25 29.47 -18.22
CA ALA A 6 4.14 28.49 -19.30
C ALA A 6 4.50 29.15 -20.64
N SER A 7 5.07 28.37 -21.56
CA SER A 7 5.37 28.85 -22.93
C SER A 7 4.10 28.91 -23.78
N HIS A 8 3.94 29.96 -24.58
CA HIS A 8 2.85 30.13 -25.55
C HIS A 8 3.07 29.38 -26.88
N ASN A 9 4.19 28.64 -27.04
CA ASN A 9 4.60 28.09 -28.33
C ASN A 9 3.96 26.71 -28.65
N VAL A 10 3.17 26.66 -29.72
CA VAL A 10 2.46 25.46 -30.20
C VAL A 10 3.38 24.41 -30.85
N ASN A 11 4.63 24.79 -31.20
CA ASN A 11 5.65 23.84 -31.65
C ASN A 11 6.06 22.80 -30.59
N ARG A 12 5.61 22.94 -29.34
CA ARG A 12 5.77 21.92 -28.28
C ARG A 12 4.83 20.71 -28.43
N ILE A 13 3.93 20.69 -29.41
CA ILE A 13 3.12 19.52 -29.77
C ILE A 13 4.01 18.35 -30.24
N PRO A 14 3.74 17.08 -29.84
CA PRO A 14 4.51 15.92 -30.29
C PRO A 14 4.59 15.80 -31.82
N LYS A 15 5.83 15.71 -32.36
CA LYS A 15 6.12 15.62 -33.81
C LYS A 15 5.30 14.53 -34.52
N ARG A 16 5.12 13.37 -33.89
CA ARG A 16 4.33 12.24 -34.43
C ARG A 16 2.85 12.57 -34.62
N LEU A 17 2.23 13.28 -33.67
CA LEU A 17 0.80 13.66 -33.78
C LEU A 17 0.61 14.74 -34.84
N ARG A 18 1.54 15.70 -34.91
CA ARG A 18 1.56 16.75 -35.93
C ARG A 18 1.61 16.16 -37.34
N LYS A 19 2.61 15.31 -37.65
CA LYS A 19 2.73 14.66 -38.97
C LYS A 19 1.47 13.88 -39.35
N LYS A 20 0.86 13.16 -38.40
CA LYS A 20 -0.39 12.44 -38.64
C LYS A 20 -1.56 13.39 -38.90
N ALA A 21 -1.71 14.44 -38.11
CA ALA A 21 -2.78 15.42 -38.27
C ALA A 21 -2.71 16.11 -39.64
N LEU A 22 -1.52 16.54 -40.08
CA LEU A 22 -1.32 17.16 -41.38
C LEU A 22 -1.59 16.20 -42.55
N ARG A 23 -1.25 14.91 -42.38
CA ARG A 23 -1.61 13.86 -43.35
C ARG A 23 -3.11 13.71 -43.49
N GLU A 24 -3.83 13.65 -42.37
CA GLU A 24 -5.30 13.51 -42.42
C GLU A 24 -5.98 14.77 -43.00
N MET A 25 -5.36 15.96 -42.87
CA MET A 25 -5.81 17.20 -43.52
C MET A 25 -5.51 17.25 -45.03
N GLY A 26 -4.75 16.30 -45.57
CA GLY A 26 -4.34 16.30 -46.99
C GLY A 26 -3.16 17.23 -47.30
N LEU A 27 -2.45 17.75 -46.29
CA LEU A 27 -1.38 18.74 -46.45
C LEU A 27 0.03 18.15 -46.60
N THR A 28 0.24 16.86 -46.29
CA THR A 28 1.58 16.22 -46.39
C THR A 28 1.69 15.21 -47.53
N LEU A 29 0.92 15.38 -48.61
CA LEU A 29 1.09 14.54 -49.78
C LEU A 29 2.21 15.15 -50.63
N SER A 30 3.38 14.51 -50.63
CA SER A 30 4.33 14.65 -51.75
C SER A 30 3.55 14.50 -53.07
N ALA A 31 3.95 15.24 -54.10
CA ALA A 31 3.34 15.23 -55.43
C ALA A 31 3.09 13.79 -55.94
N ALA A 32 3.97 12.84 -55.60
CA ALA A 32 3.87 11.42 -55.96
C ALA A 32 2.58 10.71 -55.45
N HIS A 33 1.97 11.17 -54.36
CA HIS A 33 0.74 10.56 -53.81
C HIS A 33 -0.54 11.29 -54.23
N LYS A 34 -0.46 12.50 -54.78
CA LYS A 34 -1.61 13.17 -55.41
C LYS A 34 -1.98 12.47 -56.72
N ASN A 35 -0.99 12.07 -57.50
CA ASN A 35 -1.18 11.34 -58.76
C ASN A 35 -1.85 9.96 -58.54
N ALA A 36 -1.52 9.26 -57.45
CA ALA A 36 -2.10 7.95 -57.15
C ALA A 36 -3.59 7.97 -56.76
N LYS A 37 -4.16 9.14 -56.41
CA LYS A 37 -5.56 9.26 -55.96
C LYS A 37 -6.51 9.80 -57.04
N GLN A 38 -5.97 10.33 -58.13
CA GLN A 38 -6.75 10.73 -59.31
C GLN A 38 -7.04 9.56 -60.27
N LEU A 39 -6.41 8.40 -60.05
CA LEU A 39 -6.56 7.17 -60.86
C LEU A 39 -7.51 6.11 -60.25
N GLU A 40 -8.28 6.43 -59.20
CA GLU A 40 -9.27 5.48 -58.63
C GLU A 40 -10.60 5.50 -59.41
N GLY A 41 -10.53 5.28 -60.73
CA GLY A 41 -11.69 5.06 -61.60
C GLY A 41 -11.64 3.67 -62.21
N LYS A 42 -12.60 2.80 -61.82
CA LYS A 42 -12.86 1.43 -62.31
C LYS A 42 -11.87 0.34 -61.84
N GLU A 43 -12.12 -0.21 -60.64
CA GLU A 43 -11.49 -1.47 -60.19
C GLU A 43 -12.26 -2.70 -60.73
N THR A 44 -11.59 -3.58 -61.47
CA THR A 44 -12.04 -4.96 -61.70
C THR A 44 -11.74 -5.83 -60.46
N LYS A 45 -12.62 -6.79 -60.14
CA LYS A 45 -12.54 -7.62 -58.92
C LYS A 45 -11.15 -8.25 -58.73
N GLY A 46 -10.38 -7.75 -57.76
CA GLY A 46 -9.23 -8.44 -57.18
C GLY A 46 -7.84 -7.91 -57.53
N VAL A 47 -7.70 -7.05 -58.55
CA VAL A 47 -6.40 -6.52 -59.00
C VAL A 47 -6.54 -5.04 -59.33
N LYS A 48 -5.61 -4.19 -58.85
CA LYS A 48 -5.54 -2.77 -59.25
C LYS A 48 -5.09 -2.66 -60.71
N GLU A 49 -5.36 -1.55 -61.40
CA GLU A 49 -4.87 -1.30 -62.79
C GLU A 49 -3.35 -1.58 -62.95
N ASN A 50 -2.57 -1.44 -61.88
CA ASN A 50 -1.14 -1.70 -61.84
C ASN A 50 -0.75 -3.19 -61.71
N GLY A 51 -1.67 -4.13 -61.92
CA GLY A 51 -1.41 -5.59 -61.82
C GLY A 51 -1.16 -6.10 -60.39
N LYS A 52 -1.30 -5.26 -59.36
CA LYS A 52 -1.07 -5.64 -57.95
C LYS A 52 -2.37 -6.14 -57.31
N PRO A 53 -2.33 -7.25 -56.52
CA PRO A 53 -3.51 -7.75 -55.84
C PRO A 53 -4.12 -6.67 -54.94
N ALA A 54 -5.45 -6.53 -55.00
CA ALA A 54 -6.18 -5.59 -54.18
C ALA A 54 -5.89 -5.86 -52.70
N LYS A 55 -5.59 -4.81 -51.92
CA LYS A 55 -5.26 -4.98 -50.51
C LYS A 55 -6.46 -5.62 -49.80
N LYS A 56 -6.24 -6.75 -49.13
CA LYS A 56 -7.26 -7.41 -48.30
C LYS A 56 -7.98 -6.37 -47.43
N LYS A 57 -9.31 -6.32 -47.52
CA LYS A 57 -10.14 -5.43 -46.71
C LYS A 57 -9.76 -5.63 -45.25
N HIS A 58 -9.51 -4.55 -44.53
CA HIS A 58 -9.19 -4.64 -43.12
C HIS A 58 -10.36 -5.27 -42.36
N ALA A 59 -10.05 -6.11 -41.37
CA ALA A 59 -11.05 -6.57 -40.43
C ALA A 59 -11.85 -5.37 -39.88
N ARG A 60 -13.17 -5.53 -39.80
CA ARG A 60 -14.13 -4.46 -39.49
C ARG A 60 -13.76 -3.64 -38.25
N GLY A 61 -13.34 -4.30 -37.17
CA GLY A 61 -12.87 -3.63 -35.95
C GLY A 61 -11.65 -2.73 -36.16
N LYS A 62 -10.74 -3.10 -37.08
CA LYS A 62 -9.56 -2.30 -37.46
C LYS A 62 -9.98 -1.09 -38.29
N GLN A 63 -10.94 -1.23 -39.20
CA GLN A 63 -11.50 -0.10 -39.97
C GLN A 63 -12.15 0.93 -39.05
N LEU A 64 -13.04 0.49 -38.16
CA LEU A 64 -13.73 1.35 -37.20
C LEU A 64 -12.75 2.07 -36.25
N TYR A 65 -11.67 1.41 -35.83
CA TYR A 65 -10.57 2.07 -35.11
C TYR A 65 -9.88 3.14 -35.94
N GLN A 66 -9.57 2.88 -37.22
CA GLN A 66 -8.92 3.84 -38.12
C GLN A 66 -9.78 5.07 -38.35
N LEU A 67 -11.08 4.91 -38.60
CA LEU A 67 -12.03 6.02 -38.78
C LEU A 67 -12.16 6.86 -37.51
N ARG A 68 -12.38 6.24 -36.35
CA ARG A 68 -12.43 6.94 -35.06
C ARG A 68 -11.12 7.68 -34.75
N ARG A 69 -9.97 7.09 -35.10
CA ARG A 69 -8.65 7.74 -34.98
C ARG A 69 -8.54 8.94 -35.92
N ARG A 70 -8.98 8.82 -37.16
CA ARG A 70 -8.96 9.89 -38.17
C ARG A 70 -9.79 11.09 -37.73
N VAL A 71 -11.01 10.86 -37.25
CA VAL A 71 -11.88 11.90 -36.65
C VAL A 71 -11.17 12.63 -35.51
N LYS A 72 -10.50 11.90 -34.59
CA LYS A 72 -9.76 12.49 -33.48
C LYS A 72 -8.54 13.32 -33.95
N LEU A 73 -7.81 12.83 -34.94
CA LEU A 73 -6.66 13.55 -35.53
C LEU A 73 -7.12 14.81 -36.27
N LEU A 74 -8.23 14.77 -36.99
CA LEU A 74 -8.80 15.94 -37.67
C LEU A 74 -9.27 17.00 -36.68
N LYS A 75 -9.96 16.60 -35.60
CA LYS A 75 -10.31 17.52 -34.49
C LYS A 75 -9.07 18.15 -33.85
N TYR A 76 -7.96 17.42 -33.78
CA TYR A 76 -6.68 17.93 -33.30
C TYR A 76 -6.03 18.91 -34.29
N ALA A 77 -6.08 18.57 -35.58
CA ALA A 77 -5.56 19.37 -36.67
C ALA A 77 -6.28 20.73 -36.80
N ALA A 78 -7.56 20.80 -36.44
CA ALA A 78 -8.30 22.05 -36.35
C ALA A 78 -7.65 23.09 -35.41
N LYS A 79 -6.93 22.66 -34.36
CA LYS A 79 -6.18 23.58 -33.50
C LYS A 79 -4.93 24.16 -34.17
N LEU A 80 -4.30 23.41 -35.08
CA LEU A 80 -3.18 23.90 -35.89
C LEU A 80 -3.70 24.87 -36.96
N LYS A 81 -4.87 24.58 -37.54
CA LYS A 81 -5.57 25.45 -38.50
C LYS A 81 -5.85 26.85 -37.94
N LEU A 82 -6.26 26.96 -36.67
CA LEU A 82 -6.53 28.25 -36.00
C LEU A 82 -5.31 29.17 -35.89
N GLN A 83 -4.08 28.66 -36.01
CA GLN A 83 -2.87 29.50 -35.98
C GLN A 83 -2.44 30.03 -37.35
N GLY A 84 -3.04 29.56 -38.46
CA GLY A 84 -2.72 30.00 -39.83
C GLY A 84 -1.34 29.63 -40.35
N LYS A 85 -0.38 29.30 -39.48
CA LYS A 85 1.00 28.90 -39.80
C LYS A 85 1.25 27.43 -39.48
N LEU A 86 1.71 26.68 -40.48
CA LEU A 86 2.23 25.33 -40.26
C LEU A 86 3.55 25.40 -39.50
N PRO A 87 3.92 24.33 -38.78
CA PRO A 87 5.22 24.26 -38.11
C PRO A 87 6.44 24.26 -39.06
N SER A 88 6.21 24.12 -40.38
CA SER A 88 7.21 24.33 -41.45
C SER A 88 7.36 25.80 -41.85
N GLY A 89 6.51 26.71 -41.36
CA GLY A 89 6.45 28.12 -41.77
C GLY A 89 5.45 28.41 -42.88
N GLU A 90 4.96 27.39 -43.57
CA GLU A 90 3.97 27.52 -44.65
C GLU A 90 2.62 28.08 -44.13
N LEU A 91 2.10 29.09 -44.82
CA LEU A 91 0.77 29.64 -44.57
C LEU A 91 -0.28 28.76 -45.23
N VAL A 92 -1.26 28.31 -44.44
CA VAL A 92 -2.37 27.50 -44.94
C VAL A 92 -3.66 28.28 -44.79
N SER A 93 -4.29 28.63 -45.92
CA SER A 93 -5.60 29.27 -45.90
C SER A 93 -6.65 28.34 -45.29
N ALA A 94 -7.28 28.82 -44.22
CA ALA A 94 -8.29 28.07 -43.49
C ALA A 94 -9.52 27.70 -44.34
N GLY A 95 -9.84 28.46 -45.39
CA GLY A 95 -10.96 28.20 -46.29
C GLY A 95 -10.76 26.95 -47.18
N LYS A 96 -9.52 26.67 -47.59
CA LYS A 96 -9.21 25.60 -48.57
C LYS A 96 -9.39 24.17 -48.03
N ILE A 97 -9.55 24.00 -46.71
CA ILE A 97 -9.66 22.68 -46.07
C ILE A 97 -11.05 22.49 -45.48
N ASN A 98 -11.90 21.76 -46.21
CA ASN A 98 -13.29 21.49 -45.86
C ASN A 98 -13.41 20.40 -44.77
N MET A 99 -12.87 20.69 -43.59
CA MET A 99 -12.82 19.79 -42.43
C MET A 99 -14.21 19.32 -41.97
N ARG A 100 -15.25 20.14 -42.16
CA ARG A 100 -16.62 19.82 -41.74
C ARG A 100 -17.19 18.67 -42.57
N GLN A 101 -17.07 18.74 -43.90
CA GLN A 101 -17.54 17.67 -44.79
C GLN A 101 -16.79 16.37 -44.53
N ILE A 102 -15.46 16.41 -44.41
CA ILE A 102 -14.64 15.22 -44.08
C ILE A 102 -15.05 14.62 -42.73
N LEU A 103 -15.34 15.44 -41.72
CA LEU A 103 -15.80 14.95 -40.42
C LEU A 103 -17.23 14.39 -40.48
N LYS A 104 -18.09 14.89 -41.37
CA LYS A 104 -19.45 14.38 -41.57
C LYS A 104 -19.39 13.00 -42.22
N SER A 105 -18.71 12.86 -43.36
CA SER A 105 -18.57 11.58 -44.06
C SER A 105 -17.97 10.49 -43.18
N LEU A 106 -16.91 10.80 -42.43
CA LEU A 106 -16.31 9.84 -41.50
C LEU A 106 -17.23 9.43 -40.35
N LYS A 107 -18.13 10.31 -39.90
CA LYS A 107 -19.11 9.95 -38.86
C LYS A 107 -20.20 9.06 -39.42
N ASP A 108 -20.64 9.31 -40.64
CA ASP A 108 -21.66 8.51 -41.32
C ASP A 108 -21.12 7.10 -41.58
N GLU A 109 -19.87 6.97 -42.04
CA GLU A 109 -19.18 5.68 -42.20
C GLU A 109 -18.98 4.93 -40.86
N ILE A 110 -18.75 5.65 -39.75
CA ILE A 110 -18.70 5.03 -38.43
C ILE A 110 -20.08 4.51 -38.01
N LYS A 111 -21.15 5.27 -38.28
CA LYS A 111 -22.51 4.87 -37.93
C LYS A 111 -22.94 3.61 -38.69
N THR A 112 -22.66 3.53 -39.99
CA THR A 112 -22.98 2.32 -40.78
C THR A 112 -22.25 1.10 -40.23
N LEU A 113 -20.93 1.21 -39.97
CA LEU A 113 -20.14 0.12 -39.39
C LEU A 113 -20.49 -0.22 -37.93
N GLU A 114 -21.13 0.68 -37.19
CA GLU A 114 -21.65 0.38 -35.86
C GLU A 114 -23.01 -0.32 -35.95
N PHE A 115 -23.86 0.13 -36.87
CA PHE A 115 -25.16 -0.47 -37.14
C PHE A 115 -25.02 -1.91 -37.58
N GLU A 116 -24.23 -2.23 -38.64
CA GLU A 116 -24.18 -3.62 -39.09
C GLU A 116 -23.51 -4.53 -38.03
N LYS A 117 -22.79 -3.97 -37.04
CA LYS A 117 -22.11 -4.75 -35.99
C LYS A 117 -23.12 -5.13 -34.93
N ALA A 118 -24.01 -4.20 -34.63
CA ALA A 118 -25.11 -4.43 -33.74
C ALA A 118 -26.10 -5.45 -34.35
N THR A 119 -26.37 -5.39 -35.66
CA THR A 119 -27.18 -6.40 -36.35
C THR A 119 -26.54 -7.79 -36.30
N ASP A 120 -25.23 -7.91 -36.57
CA ASP A 120 -24.53 -9.20 -36.49
C ASP A 120 -24.61 -9.82 -35.09
N VAL A 121 -24.44 -9.03 -34.02
CA VAL A 121 -24.54 -9.49 -32.62
C VAL A 121 -25.97 -9.92 -32.26
N VAL A 122 -26.99 -9.27 -32.83
CA VAL A 122 -28.38 -9.68 -32.64
C VAL A 122 -28.64 -11.00 -33.37
N LEU A 123 -28.19 -11.13 -34.62
CA LEU A 123 -28.34 -12.38 -35.40
C LEU A 123 -27.64 -13.58 -34.74
N THR A 124 -26.42 -13.40 -34.22
CA THR A 124 -25.72 -14.48 -33.48
C THR A 124 -26.42 -14.85 -32.18
N ALA A 125 -27.05 -13.89 -31.49
CA ALA A 125 -27.75 -14.16 -30.24
C ALA A 125 -29.14 -14.80 -30.43
N VAL A 126 -29.69 -14.76 -31.65
CA VAL A 126 -30.94 -15.42 -32.04
C VAL A 126 -30.65 -16.81 -32.64
N GLY A 127 -29.39 -17.26 -32.68
CA GLY A 127 -29.03 -18.59 -33.16
C GLY A 127 -29.01 -18.74 -34.69
N ALA A 128 -29.13 -17.65 -35.45
CA ALA A 128 -28.98 -17.69 -36.91
C ALA A 128 -27.49 -17.81 -37.26
N ASN A 129 -27.00 -19.04 -37.40
CA ASN A 129 -25.69 -19.31 -38.00
C ASN A 129 -25.71 -18.90 -39.47
N LYS A 130 -24.68 -18.17 -39.91
CA LYS A 130 -24.50 -17.76 -41.32
C LYS A 130 -23.80 -18.82 -42.18
N ASP A 131 -23.38 -19.93 -41.57
CA ASP A 131 -22.60 -20.97 -42.23
C ASP A 131 -23.32 -22.31 -42.01
N GLY A 132 -24.14 -22.69 -42.99
CA GLY A 132 -24.92 -23.92 -42.98
C GLY A 132 -25.69 -24.07 -44.30
N GLU A 133 -25.01 -24.61 -45.31
CA GLU A 133 -25.67 -25.28 -46.43
C GLU A 133 -26.38 -26.51 -45.86
N GLY A 134 -27.69 -26.40 -45.67
CA GLY A 134 -28.54 -27.47 -45.17
C GLY A 134 -29.99 -27.03 -45.25
N GLU A 135 -30.74 -27.64 -46.18
CA GLU A 135 -32.19 -27.52 -46.27
C GLU A 135 -32.81 -28.02 -44.96
N GLY A 136 -33.33 -27.08 -44.16
CA GLY A 136 -34.03 -27.36 -42.92
C GLY A 136 -34.92 -26.18 -42.60
N ASP A 137 -36.23 -26.43 -42.63
CA ASP A 137 -37.33 -25.48 -42.57
C ASP A 137 -37.29 -24.65 -41.27
N ALA A 138 -36.66 -23.46 -41.35
CA ALA A 138 -36.76 -22.44 -40.33
C ALA A 138 -37.99 -21.59 -40.64
N THR A 139 -39.02 -21.72 -39.80
CA THR A 139 -40.28 -20.95 -39.88
C THR A 139 -40.01 -19.47 -40.14
N MET A 140 -40.63 -18.95 -41.20
CA MET A 140 -40.41 -17.64 -41.85
C MET A 140 -40.64 -16.38 -40.98
N ASP A 141 -41.01 -16.50 -39.69
CA ASP A 141 -41.46 -15.36 -38.89
C ASP A 141 -40.34 -14.59 -38.16
N ASP A 142 -39.15 -15.17 -37.97
CA ASP A 142 -38.06 -14.53 -37.20
C ASP A 142 -37.18 -13.54 -38.00
N ALA A 143 -37.33 -13.49 -39.34
CA ALA A 143 -36.57 -12.59 -40.21
C ALA A 143 -37.21 -11.18 -40.37
N MET A 144 -38.47 -11.02 -39.95
CA MET A 144 -39.32 -9.84 -40.19
C MET A 144 -39.28 -8.76 -39.09
N LEU A 145 -38.22 -8.70 -38.28
CA LEU A 145 -38.04 -7.55 -37.39
C LEU A 145 -37.76 -6.29 -38.23
N SER A 146 -38.69 -5.32 -38.15
CA SER A 146 -38.57 -4.01 -38.80
C SER A 146 -37.27 -3.30 -38.37
N PRO A 147 -36.70 -2.40 -39.21
CA PRO A 147 -35.50 -1.64 -38.85
C PRO A 147 -35.60 -0.95 -37.49
N PHE A 148 -36.81 -0.49 -37.14
CA PHE A 148 -37.13 0.15 -35.86
C PHE A 148 -37.07 -0.82 -34.66
N GLN A 149 -37.64 -2.03 -34.78
CA GLN A 149 -37.57 -3.04 -33.72
C GLN A 149 -36.14 -3.58 -33.53
N LYS A 150 -35.38 -3.73 -34.63
CA LYS A 150 -33.93 -4.03 -34.58
C LYS A 150 -33.19 -2.92 -33.83
N GLU A 151 -33.50 -1.66 -34.10
CA GLU A 151 -32.90 -0.51 -33.42
C GLU A 151 -33.23 -0.47 -31.91
N GLN A 152 -34.46 -0.81 -31.52
CA GLN A 152 -34.87 -0.92 -30.11
C GLN A 152 -34.17 -2.09 -29.37
N LEU A 153 -34.05 -3.26 -29.98
CA LEU A 153 -33.31 -4.41 -29.44
C LEU A 153 -31.81 -4.11 -29.30
N ILE A 154 -31.23 -3.40 -30.26
CA ILE A 154 -29.86 -2.90 -30.23
C ILE A 154 -29.68 -1.90 -29.08
N GLN A 155 -30.61 -0.98 -28.85
CA GLN A 155 -30.58 -0.05 -27.72
C GLN A 155 -30.68 -0.76 -26.36
N LYS A 156 -31.51 -1.82 -26.25
CA LYS A 156 -31.60 -2.66 -25.03
C LYS A 156 -30.32 -3.47 -24.76
N LYS A 157 -29.63 -3.98 -25.79
CA LYS A 157 -28.36 -4.74 -25.66
C LYS A 157 -27.10 -3.86 -25.60
N GLN A 158 -27.17 -2.58 -25.95
CA GLN A 158 -26.07 -1.64 -25.74
C GLN A 158 -25.79 -1.47 -24.24
N LEU A 159 -24.51 -1.57 -23.86
CA LEU A 159 -23.88 -1.19 -22.58
C LEU A 159 -24.87 -0.70 -21.50
N LYS A 160 -25.05 -1.48 -20.41
CA LYS A 160 -25.86 -1.12 -19.22
C LYS A 160 -25.88 0.40 -19.03
N LYS A 161 -27.05 1.02 -19.22
CA LYS A 161 -27.22 2.46 -19.06
C LYS A 161 -26.85 2.83 -17.63
N LEU A 162 -25.81 3.62 -17.46
CA LEU A 162 -25.36 4.08 -16.14
C LEU A 162 -26.41 5.03 -15.55
N ASN A 163 -26.53 5.01 -14.22
CA ASN A 163 -27.42 5.91 -13.47
C ASN A 163 -26.93 7.37 -13.39
N ASN A 164 -25.82 7.71 -14.07
CA ASN A 164 -25.22 9.05 -14.06
C ASN A 164 -24.53 9.41 -15.39
N TYR A 165 -24.25 10.71 -15.55
CA TYR A 165 -23.60 11.28 -16.74
C TYR A 165 -22.07 11.23 -16.69
N VAL A 166 -21.46 11.05 -15.51
CA VAL A 166 -20.02 11.18 -15.30
C VAL A 166 -19.25 9.87 -15.49
N GLY A 167 -19.96 8.75 -15.61
CA GLY A 167 -19.39 7.43 -15.86
C GLY A 167 -18.95 6.69 -14.59
N SER A 168 -19.55 6.99 -13.45
CA SER A 168 -19.31 6.28 -12.17
C SER A 168 -20.14 5.00 -12.12
N TYR A 169 -19.57 3.92 -11.59
CA TYR A 169 -20.22 2.60 -11.50
C TYR A 169 -19.62 1.80 -10.34
N ASP A 170 -20.27 0.73 -9.91
CA ASP A 170 -19.70 -0.18 -8.91
C ASP A 170 -18.89 -1.30 -9.58
N ASN A 171 -17.69 -1.59 -9.07
CA ASN A 171 -16.82 -2.65 -9.59
C ASN A 171 -16.43 -3.60 -8.47
N THR A 172 -17.32 -4.55 -8.20
CA THR A 172 -17.17 -5.57 -7.16
C THR A 172 -17.10 -6.95 -7.81
N GLY A 173 -16.12 -7.77 -7.40
CA GLY A 173 -16.03 -9.17 -7.79
C GLY A 173 -16.74 -10.04 -6.76
N ILE A 174 -17.82 -10.72 -7.16
CA ILE A 174 -18.52 -11.68 -6.29
C ILE A 174 -17.88 -13.05 -6.50
N ASN A 175 -17.46 -13.70 -5.41
CA ASN A 175 -16.76 -14.99 -5.38
C ASN A 175 -15.61 -15.09 -6.40
N SER A 176 -14.98 -13.96 -6.71
CA SER A 176 -13.93 -13.84 -7.71
C SER A 176 -13.12 -12.56 -7.51
N LYS A 177 -11.84 -12.57 -7.89
CA LYS A 177 -10.99 -11.38 -7.84
C LYS A 177 -11.51 -10.32 -8.80
N ALA A 178 -11.74 -9.10 -8.30
CA ALA A 178 -12.21 -7.98 -9.09
C ALA A 178 -11.20 -7.63 -10.18
N LYS A 179 -11.69 -7.49 -11.42
CA LYS A 179 -10.89 -7.06 -12.56
C LYS A 179 -11.18 -5.59 -12.83
N ILE A 180 -10.17 -4.84 -13.29
CA ILE A 180 -10.43 -3.51 -13.82
C ILE A 180 -11.22 -3.68 -15.11
N HIS A 181 -12.53 -3.40 -15.06
CA HIS A 181 -13.31 -3.20 -16.27
C HIS A 181 -12.67 -2.09 -17.11
N LYS A 182 -12.73 -2.19 -18.44
CA LYS A 182 -12.00 -1.33 -19.37
C LYS A 182 -12.48 0.15 -19.38
N LEU A 183 -12.66 0.90 -18.28
CA LEU A 183 -13.31 2.22 -18.37
C LEU A 183 -12.80 3.41 -17.52
N THR A 184 -12.65 4.51 -18.27
CA THR A 184 -12.83 5.97 -18.00
C THR A 184 -12.21 6.71 -19.20
N SER A 185 -11.02 6.26 -19.64
CA SER A 185 -10.41 6.62 -20.92
C SER A 185 -9.54 5.47 -21.45
N LEU A 186 -9.85 4.97 -22.65
CA LEU A 186 -9.05 3.95 -23.35
C LEU A 186 -7.55 4.31 -23.41
N SER A 187 -7.23 5.62 -23.44
CA SER A 187 -5.83 6.09 -23.47
C SER A 187 -5.08 5.86 -22.16
N TYR A 188 -5.77 5.88 -21.01
CA TYR A 188 -5.17 5.63 -19.71
C TYR A 188 -5.22 4.15 -19.33
N ALA A 189 -6.29 3.43 -19.72
CA ALA A 189 -6.40 1.99 -19.49
C ALA A 189 -5.19 1.22 -20.04
N THR A 190 -4.70 1.59 -21.23
CA THR A 190 -3.49 0.98 -21.82
C THR A 190 -2.21 1.21 -21.02
N ARG A 191 -2.12 2.30 -20.26
CA ARG A 191 -0.98 2.61 -19.39
C ARG A 191 -1.02 1.84 -18.06
N GLN A 192 -2.21 1.35 -17.69
CA GLN A 192 -2.49 0.66 -16.43
C GLN A 192 -2.51 -0.87 -16.56
N LYS A 193 -1.88 -1.42 -17.60
CA LYS A 193 -1.82 -2.88 -17.82
C LYS A 193 -1.16 -3.59 -16.62
N LYS A 194 0.08 -3.20 -16.29
CA LYS A 194 0.87 -3.79 -15.20
C LYS A 194 0.59 -3.14 -13.85
N PHE A 195 0.71 -1.81 -13.76
CA PHE A 195 0.55 -1.07 -12.50
C PHE A 195 -0.71 -0.22 -12.54
N LYS A 196 -1.59 -0.44 -11.57
CA LYS A 196 -2.90 0.21 -11.47
C LYS A 196 -2.78 1.61 -10.90
N TRP A 197 -3.76 2.47 -11.18
CA TRP A 197 -3.79 3.85 -10.73
C TRP A 197 -4.83 4.02 -9.63
N LEU A 198 -4.43 4.76 -8.59
CA LEU A 198 -5.35 5.29 -7.59
C LEU A 198 -6.34 6.27 -8.23
N PRO A 199 -7.52 6.51 -7.61
CA PRO A 199 -8.48 7.47 -8.13
C PRO A 199 -7.85 8.87 -8.26
N THR A 200 -6.98 9.27 -7.31
CA THR A 200 -6.31 10.58 -7.33
C THR A 200 -5.01 10.63 -8.17
N HIS A 201 -4.66 9.56 -8.89
CA HIS A 201 -3.34 9.40 -9.52
C HIS A 201 -2.93 10.58 -10.41
N MET A 202 -3.84 11.10 -11.25
CA MET A 202 -3.52 12.24 -12.11
C MET A 202 -3.19 13.51 -11.34
N TRP A 203 -3.85 13.74 -10.20
CA TRP A 203 -3.59 14.89 -9.35
C TRP A 203 -2.24 14.75 -8.66
N GLN A 204 -1.95 13.55 -8.15
CA GLN A 204 -0.73 13.21 -7.43
C GLN A 204 0.50 13.20 -8.33
N ALA A 205 0.43 12.58 -9.51
CA ALA A 205 1.55 12.50 -10.45
C ALA A 205 2.03 13.87 -10.95
N LYS A 206 1.19 14.91 -10.86
CA LYS A 206 1.55 16.30 -11.18
C LYS A 206 2.26 17.04 -10.04
N ARG A 207 2.18 16.54 -8.80
CA ARG A 207 2.61 17.25 -7.58
C ARG A 207 3.64 16.48 -6.76
N SER A 208 3.72 15.17 -6.96
CA SER A 208 4.50 14.24 -6.17
C SER A 208 5.24 13.25 -7.06
N LYS A 209 6.32 12.67 -6.52
CA LYS A 209 7.06 11.57 -7.15
C LYS A 209 6.27 10.27 -6.95
N ILE A 210 6.11 9.51 -8.02
CA ILE A 210 5.38 8.25 -8.04
C ILE A 210 6.37 7.08 -8.04
N VAL A 211 6.07 6.03 -7.28
CA VAL A 211 6.82 4.76 -7.26
C VAL A 211 5.89 3.60 -7.65
N LYS A 212 6.47 2.58 -8.28
CA LYS A 212 5.76 1.35 -8.66
C LYS A 212 6.01 0.28 -7.59
N ARG A 213 4.99 -0.05 -6.81
CA ARG A 213 5.04 -1.05 -5.73
C ARG A 213 3.72 -1.81 -5.64
N TRP A 214 3.79 -3.10 -5.33
CA TRP A 214 2.63 -3.97 -5.06
C TRP A 214 1.51 -3.92 -6.12
N GLY A 215 1.87 -3.84 -7.41
CA GLY A 215 0.89 -3.73 -8.50
C GLY A 215 0.24 -2.35 -8.67
N TRP A 216 0.66 -1.33 -7.92
CA TRP A 216 0.13 0.03 -7.95
C TRP A 216 1.19 1.10 -8.31
N ASN A 217 0.71 2.25 -8.77
CA ASN A 217 1.49 3.48 -8.88
C ASN A 217 1.18 4.40 -7.69
N LEU A 218 2.05 4.37 -6.67
CA LEU A 218 1.85 5.03 -5.38
C LEU A 218 2.65 6.32 -5.25
N VAL A 219 2.22 7.19 -4.34
CA VAL A 219 2.92 8.43 -4.03
C VAL A 219 4.08 8.16 -3.09
N TYR A 220 5.31 8.38 -3.54
CA TYR A 220 6.49 8.24 -2.68
C TYR A 220 6.70 9.48 -1.81
N THR A 221 6.80 10.66 -2.44
CA THR A 221 7.00 11.92 -1.72
C THR A 221 6.59 13.13 -2.58
N PRO A 222 6.09 14.24 -2.00
CA PRO A 222 5.85 15.48 -2.71
C PRO A 222 7.11 16.03 -3.41
N THR A 223 6.91 16.84 -4.44
CA THR A 223 8.04 17.50 -5.15
C THR A 223 8.77 18.52 -4.27
N GLN A 224 8.06 19.18 -3.35
CA GLN A 224 8.65 20.08 -2.37
C GLN A 224 9.31 19.30 -1.23
N LYS A 225 10.48 19.76 -0.79
CA LYS A 225 11.14 19.20 0.40
C LYS A 225 10.26 19.49 1.62
N CYS A 226 9.77 18.45 2.29
CA CYS A 226 8.81 18.58 3.37
C CYS A 226 9.23 17.94 4.69
N PHE A 227 10.46 17.46 4.88
CA PHE A 227 10.90 16.76 6.11
C PHE A 227 10.63 17.54 7.41
N ARG A 228 11.03 18.81 7.52
CA ARG A 228 10.70 19.62 8.72
C ARG A 228 9.22 20.00 8.79
N ASN A 229 8.58 20.15 7.64
CA ASN A 229 7.19 20.59 7.56
C ASN A 229 6.22 19.48 7.97
N THR A 230 6.51 18.22 7.61
CA THR A 230 5.71 17.05 7.99
C THR A 230 5.70 16.86 9.49
N SER A 231 6.88 16.89 10.13
CA SER A 231 7.02 16.85 11.58
C SER A 231 6.24 17.99 12.26
N ARG A 232 6.39 19.24 11.76
CA ARG A 232 5.67 20.41 12.30
C ARG A 232 4.15 20.33 12.12
N MET A 233 3.68 19.88 10.96
CA MET A 233 2.24 19.77 10.68
C MET A 233 1.60 18.70 11.56
N SER A 234 2.24 17.53 11.69
CA SER A 234 1.72 16.45 12.50
C SER A 234 1.69 16.76 14.00
N ARG A 235 2.58 17.64 14.49
CA ARG A 235 2.65 17.99 15.91
C ARG A 235 1.85 19.23 16.30
N LEU A 236 1.92 20.31 15.53
CA LEU A 236 1.57 21.65 16.03
C LEU A 236 0.39 22.29 15.30
N LYS A 237 0.42 22.36 13.96
CA LYS A 237 -0.34 23.39 13.23
C LYS A 237 -1.39 22.89 12.24
N GLY A 238 -1.34 21.62 11.83
CA GLY A 238 -2.12 21.16 10.69
C GLY A 238 -2.37 19.66 10.68
N CYS A 239 -2.49 19.13 9.47
CA CYS A 239 -2.64 17.71 9.24
C CYS A 239 -2.03 17.31 7.89
N LEU A 240 -1.69 16.04 7.79
CA LEU A 240 -1.18 15.40 6.59
C LEU A 240 -2.23 14.45 6.05
N ALA A 241 -2.35 14.35 4.74
CA ALA A 241 -3.32 13.48 4.07
C ALA A 241 -2.63 12.52 3.08
N TRP A 242 -3.06 11.26 3.09
CA TRP A 242 -2.61 10.21 2.20
C TRP A 242 -3.80 9.60 1.47
N ASP A 243 -3.63 9.27 0.20
CA ASP A 243 -4.57 8.42 -0.52
C ASP A 243 -4.18 6.95 -0.25
N THR A 244 -4.97 6.28 0.60
CA THR A 244 -4.77 4.87 0.99
C THR A 244 -5.67 3.91 0.20
N SER A 245 -6.26 4.36 -0.92
CA SER A 245 -7.16 3.53 -1.74
C SER A 245 -6.49 2.30 -2.38
N TYR A 246 -5.18 2.10 -2.20
CA TYR A 246 -4.49 0.85 -2.58
C TYR A 246 -4.68 -0.28 -1.56
N VAL A 247 -5.16 0.02 -0.34
CA VAL A 247 -5.53 -0.97 0.66
C VAL A 247 -6.83 -1.62 0.20
N ASN A 248 -6.78 -2.90 -0.11
CA ASN A 248 -7.90 -3.63 -0.68
C ASN A 248 -8.90 -3.98 0.42
N THR A 249 -10.18 -3.95 0.09
CA THR A 249 -11.26 -4.33 1.02
C THR A 249 -11.92 -5.61 0.51
N ALA A 250 -11.97 -6.64 1.34
CA ALA A 250 -12.71 -7.87 1.11
C ALA A 250 -13.85 -7.94 2.14
N ILE A 251 -15.05 -8.29 1.70
CA ILE A 251 -16.23 -8.41 2.55
C ILE A 251 -16.70 -9.85 2.48
N LEU A 252 -16.70 -10.55 3.62
CA LEU A 252 -17.29 -11.87 3.78
C LEU A 252 -18.69 -11.69 4.33
N ASN A 253 -19.71 -12.08 3.57
CA ASN A 253 -21.09 -12.10 4.04
C ASN A 253 -21.45 -13.54 4.43
N CYS A 254 -21.97 -13.71 5.64
CA CYS A 254 -22.55 -14.96 6.10
C CYS A 254 -24.06 -14.77 6.21
N HIS A 255 -24.79 -15.49 5.36
CA HIS A 255 -26.25 -15.52 5.35
C HIS A 255 -26.69 -16.59 6.34
N TYR A 256 -26.96 -16.17 7.58
CA TYR A 256 -27.25 -17.13 8.64
C TYR A 256 -28.75 -17.37 8.85
N GLY A 257 -29.60 -16.41 8.49
CA GLY A 257 -31.05 -16.49 8.68
C GLY A 257 -31.42 -16.54 10.17
N ASP A 258 -32.69 -16.78 10.48
CA ASP A 258 -33.17 -16.93 11.87
C ASP A 258 -33.31 -18.42 12.25
N ASP A 259 -32.67 -19.32 11.49
CA ASP A 259 -32.74 -20.77 11.68
C ASP A 259 -31.93 -21.27 12.89
N ASN A 260 -32.29 -22.45 13.43
CA ASN A 260 -31.57 -23.14 14.52
C ASN A 260 -30.08 -23.39 14.23
N GLY A 261 -29.63 -23.33 12.97
CA GLY A 261 -28.23 -23.46 12.55
C GLY A 261 -27.41 -22.17 12.49
N ALA A 262 -27.97 -21.01 12.86
CA ALA A 262 -27.30 -19.71 12.77
C ALA A 262 -25.96 -19.66 13.51
N ASP A 263 -25.90 -20.23 14.72
CA ASP A 263 -24.70 -20.24 15.55
C ASP A 263 -23.55 -21.03 14.93
N GLU A 264 -23.85 -22.13 14.22
CA GLU A 264 -22.86 -22.93 13.52
C GLU A 264 -22.27 -22.17 12.32
N LYS A 265 -23.13 -21.55 11.51
CA LYS A 265 -22.71 -20.71 10.38
C LYS A 265 -21.81 -19.55 10.84
N ILE A 266 -22.16 -18.91 11.96
CA ILE A 266 -21.35 -17.84 12.57
C ILE A 266 -20.02 -18.39 13.11
N LYS A 267 -20.01 -19.59 13.72
CA LYS A 267 -18.77 -20.24 14.18
C LYS A 267 -17.81 -20.52 13.02
N VAL A 268 -18.31 -20.94 11.86
CA VAL A 268 -17.49 -21.14 10.65
C VAL A 268 -16.83 -19.83 10.21
N LEU A 269 -17.61 -18.74 10.09
CA LEU A 269 -17.04 -17.44 9.73
C LEU A 269 -15.99 -16.95 10.75
N LYS A 270 -16.25 -17.12 12.05
CA LYS A 270 -15.30 -16.81 13.13
C LYS A 270 -14.02 -17.63 13.02
N LYS A 271 -14.09 -18.88 12.59
CA LYS A 271 -12.93 -19.76 12.38
C LYS A 271 -12.08 -19.28 11.21
N ILE A 272 -12.70 -18.95 10.07
CA ILE A 272 -12.00 -18.43 8.88
C ILE A 272 -11.26 -17.12 9.21
N VAL A 273 -11.97 -16.14 9.80
CA VAL A 273 -11.35 -14.86 10.23
C VAL A 273 -10.34 -15.08 11.35
N GLY A 274 -10.59 -16.05 12.23
CA GLY A 274 -9.71 -16.44 13.32
C GLY A 274 -8.38 -17.01 12.83
N GLN A 275 -8.38 -17.84 11.79
CA GLN A 275 -7.17 -18.38 11.17
C GLN A 275 -6.29 -17.25 10.58
N VAL A 276 -6.91 -16.24 9.96
CA VAL A 276 -6.20 -15.09 9.38
C VAL A 276 -5.65 -14.11 10.43
N THR A 277 -6.24 -14.06 11.63
CA THR A 277 -5.96 -13.04 12.67
C THR A 277 -5.47 -13.63 13.99
N ASN A 278 -5.10 -14.90 14.02
CA ASN A 278 -4.76 -15.64 15.25
C ASN A 278 -5.83 -15.51 16.36
N GLY A 279 -7.10 -15.52 15.95
CA GLY A 279 -8.27 -15.39 16.83
C GLY A 279 -8.49 -14.02 17.47
N ALA A 280 -7.61 -13.02 17.24
CA ALA A 280 -7.71 -11.71 17.89
C ALA A 280 -8.94 -10.92 17.42
N ALA A 281 -9.28 -10.98 16.12
CA ALA A 281 -10.43 -10.27 15.55
C ALA A 281 -11.77 -10.98 15.84
N SER A 282 -11.75 -12.27 16.17
CA SER A 282 -12.94 -13.07 16.51
C SER A 282 -13.38 -12.93 17.98
N ARG A 283 -12.68 -12.10 18.78
CA ARG A 283 -13.03 -11.84 20.18
C ARG A 283 -14.32 -11.04 20.27
N LYS A 284 -15.16 -11.34 21.29
CA LYS A 284 -16.43 -10.64 21.56
C LYS A 284 -16.29 -9.12 21.59
N LYS A 285 -15.17 -8.57 22.09
CA LYS A 285 -14.92 -7.12 22.12
C LYS A 285 -14.87 -6.47 20.73
N VAL A 286 -14.25 -7.15 19.76
CA VAL A 286 -14.10 -6.65 18.38
C VAL A 286 -15.38 -6.89 17.59
N MET A 287 -16.08 -7.99 17.89
CA MET A 287 -17.37 -8.31 17.28
C MET A 287 -18.51 -7.39 17.74
N LYS A 288 -18.37 -6.72 18.89
CA LYS A 288 -19.31 -5.66 19.28
C LYS A 288 -19.23 -4.53 18.26
N THR A 289 -20.35 -4.24 17.62
CA THR A 289 -20.54 -3.14 16.66
C THR A 289 -19.97 -1.84 17.23
N GLY A 290 -19.08 -1.16 16.51
CA GLY A 290 -18.46 0.10 16.97
C GLY A 290 -16.94 0.09 17.11
N SER A 291 -16.35 -1.09 17.27
CA SER A 291 -14.89 -1.26 17.37
C SER A 291 -14.33 -2.03 16.17
N PHE A 292 -13.04 -1.81 15.88
CA PHE A 292 -12.32 -2.63 14.91
C PHE A 292 -11.01 -3.16 15.48
N TRP A 293 -10.52 -4.23 14.88
CA TRP A 293 -9.21 -4.78 15.16
C TRP A 293 -8.20 -4.31 14.12
N GLU A 294 -6.99 -4.04 14.61
CA GLU A 294 -5.85 -3.62 13.82
C GLU A 294 -4.64 -4.40 14.35
N GLY A 295 -3.92 -5.09 13.46
CA GLY A 295 -2.84 -6.00 13.83
C GLY A 295 -2.29 -6.76 12.62
N TYR A 296 -1.48 -7.79 12.85
CA TYR A 296 -0.85 -8.56 11.78
C TYR A 296 -1.73 -9.72 11.32
N PHE A 297 -1.87 -9.88 10.01
CA PHE A 297 -2.44 -11.09 9.44
C PHE A 297 -1.41 -12.22 9.47
N GLN A 298 -1.88 -13.43 9.74
CA GLN A 298 -1.08 -14.65 9.81
C GLN A 298 -1.77 -15.74 8.99
N LEU A 299 -0.98 -16.59 8.33
CA LEU A 299 -1.46 -17.80 7.66
C LEU A 299 -0.42 -18.89 7.84
N ASP A 300 -0.84 -20.12 8.16
CA ASP A 300 0.05 -21.28 8.36
C ASP A 300 1.23 -20.96 9.30
N SER A 301 0.95 -20.22 10.37
CA SER A 301 1.94 -19.71 11.33
C SER A 301 2.92 -18.64 10.81
N GLU A 302 2.91 -18.26 9.52
CA GLU A 302 3.72 -17.17 8.95
C GLU A 302 3.05 -15.80 9.14
N VAL A 303 3.78 -14.83 9.70
CA VAL A 303 3.31 -13.44 9.84
C VAL A 303 3.43 -12.70 8.51
N LEU A 304 2.30 -12.23 7.97
CA LEU A 304 2.22 -11.69 6.63
C LEU A 304 2.37 -10.16 6.58
N CYS A 305 1.35 -9.43 7.00
CA CYS A 305 1.36 -7.96 6.98
C CYS A 305 0.31 -7.39 7.92
N HIS A 306 0.48 -6.14 8.29
CA HIS A 306 -0.52 -5.42 9.05
C HIS A 306 -1.83 -5.18 8.25
N GLY A 307 -2.98 -5.41 8.89
CA GLY A 307 -4.32 -5.26 8.34
C GLY A 307 -5.35 -4.76 9.36
N GLN A 308 -6.59 -4.59 8.91
CA GLN A 308 -7.71 -4.20 9.77
C GLN A 308 -8.92 -5.10 9.54
N VAL A 309 -9.67 -5.42 10.60
CA VAL A 309 -10.90 -6.21 10.53
C VAL A 309 -11.98 -5.55 11.38
N PHE A 310 -13.18 -5.42 10.82
CA PHE A 310 -14.37 -5.00 11.57
C PHE A 310 -15.61 -5.78 11.14
N TRP A 311 -16.60 -5.80 12.02
CA TRP A 311 -17.82 -6.59 11.87
C TRP A 311 -19.03 -5.67 11.72
N ASN A 312 -19.99 -6.09 10.91
CA ASN A 312 -21.27 -5.43 10.76
C ASN A 312 -22.39 -6.47 10.72
N THR A 313 -23.53 -6.18 11.34
CA THR A 313 -24.70 -7.05 11.33
C THR A 313 -25.83 -6.34 10.60
N VAL A 314 -26.34 -6.97 9.56
CA VAL A 314 -27.48 -6.50 8.78
C VAL A 314 -28.71 -7.28 9.23
N LYS A 315 -29.69 -6.58 9.80
CA LYS A 315 -31.03 -7.11 10.03
C LYS A 315 -31.94 -6.52 8.96
N THR A 316 -32.52 -7.37 8.14
CA THR A 316 -33.53 -6.98 7.15
C THR A 316 -34.85 -6.85 7.88
N GLU A 317 -35.50 -5.68 7.77
CA GLU A 317 -36.86 -5.49 8.27
C GLU A 317 -37.83 -6.34 7.44
N SER A 318 -38.84 -6.90 8.10
CA SER A 318 -39.80 -7.87 7.59
C SER A 318 -40.54 -7.39 6.34
N GLY A 319 -39.98 -7.65 5.16
CA GLY A 319 -40.59 -7.46 3.84
C GLY A 319 -40.51 -8.74 3.02
N GLU A 320 -41.40 -8.88 2.02
CA GLU A 320 -41.70 -10.13 1.29
C GLU A 320 -40.50 -10.78 0.57
N ASP A 321 -39.41 -10.04 0.34
CA ASP A 321 -38.14 -10.57 -0.19
C ASP A 321 -37.16 -10.89 0.96
N SER A 322 -37.39 -12.01 1.64
CA SER A 322 -36.65 -12.45 2.84
C SER A 322 -35.22 -12.94 2.55
N THR A 323 -34.30 -12.04 2.18
CA THR A 323 -32.87 -12.30 2.44
C THR A 323 -32.68 -12.18 3.95
N GLY A 324 -32.59 -13.32 4.66
CA GLY A 324 -32.46 -13.39 6.11
C GLY A 324 -31.25 -12.64 6.68
N SER A 325 -31.13 -12.61 8.02
CA SER A 325 -30.07 -11.90 8.75
C SER A 325 -28.66 -12.22 8.20
N VAL A 326 -27.85 -11.16 7.96
CA VAL A 326 -26.49 -11.28 7.38
C VAL A 326 -25.43 -10.73 8.33
N LEU A 327 -24.40 -11.52 8.60
CA LEU A 327 -23.21 -11.08 9.34
C LEU A 327 -22.08 -10.82 8.35
N GLN A 328 -21.54 -9.60 8.36
CA GLN A 328 -20.47 -9.17 7.47
C GLN A 328 -19.16 -9.02 8.24
N ALA A 329 -18.10 -9.66 7.76
CA ALA A 329 -16.72 -9.43 8.20
C ALA A 329 -15.96 -8.67 7.10
N VAL A 330 -15.48 -7.47 7.42
CA VAL A 330 -14.76 -6.61 6.48
C VAL A 330 -13.28 -6.65 6.78
N LEU A 331 -12.49 -7.18 5.85
CA LEU A 331 -11.03 -7.27 5.95
C LEU A 331 -10.40 -6.22 5.04
N ARG A 332 -9.56 -5.36 5.62
CA ARG A 332 -8.74 -4.39 4.88
C ARG A 332 -7.30 -4.88 4.81
N ILE A 333 -6.89 -5.21 3.60
CA ILE A 333 -5.69 -5.99 3.30
C ILE A 333 -4.69 -5.14 2.53
N HIS A 334 -3.42 -5.17 2.95
CA HIS A 334 -2.34 -4.53 2.21
C HIS A 334 -2.14 -5.20 0.84
N PRO A 335 -1.92 -4.46 -0.27
CA PRO A 335 -1.91 -5.03 -1.61
C PRO A 335 -0.77 -6.01 -1.89
N SER A 336 0.27 -6.06 -1.07
CA SER A 336 1.37 -7.03 -1.22
C SER A 336 0.97 -8.46 -0.90
N VAL A 337 0.06 -8.64 0.05
CA VAL A 337 -0.40 -9.95 0.56
C VAL A 337 -1.79 -10.31 0.02
N TYR A 338 -2.44 -9.38 -0.68
CA TYR A 338 -3.77 -9.55 -1.23
C TYR A 338 -3.96 -10.86 -2.01
N ASP A 339 -3.02 -11.24 -2.87
CA ASP A 339 -3.19 -12.48 -3.63
C ASP A 339 -3.23 -13.72 -2.72
N GLN A 340 -2.33 -13.81 -1.73
CA GLN A 340 -2.27 -14.91 -0.78
C GLN A 340 -3.55 -15.03 0.07
N ILE A 341 -3.99 -13.91 0.67
CA ILE A 341 -5.19 -13.91 1.52
C ILE A 341 -6.44 -14.15 0.68
N MET A 342 -6.57 -13.53 -0.49
CA MET A 342 -7.76 -13.72 -1.33
C MET A 342 -7.86 -15.13 -1.90
N ASP A 343 -6.74 -15.76 -2.27
CA ASP A 343 -6.75 -17.14 -2.76
C ASP A 343 -7.17 -18.11 -1.64
N TYR A 344 -6.69 -17.89 -0.40
CA TYR A 344 -7.15 -18.61 0.78
C TYR A 344 -8.65 -18.38 1.05
N LEU A 345 -9.11 -17.12 1.07
CA LEU A 345 -10.52 -16.81 1.32
C LEU A 345 -11.43 -17.41 0.26
N LEU A 346 -11.06 -17.35 -1.03
CA LEU A 346 -11.83 -17.96 -2.11
C LEU A 346 -11.95 -19.47 -1.94
N LYS A 347 -10.84 -20.15 -1.59
CA LYS A 347 -10.82 -21.59 -1.33
C LYS A 347 -11.75 -21.98 -0.18
N GLU A 348 -11.67 -21.26 0.94
CA GLU A 348 -12.52 -21.55 2.12
C GLU A 348 -13.99 -21.23 1.86
N THR A 349 -14.29 -20.12 1.17
CA THR A 349 -15.68 -19.73 0.86
C THR A 349 -16.35 -20.65 -0.15
N ALA A 350 -15.59 -21.28 -1.05
CA ALA A 350 -16.14 -22.21 -2.04
C ALA A 350 -16.76 -23.48 -1.41
N ASN A 351 -16.39 -23.80 -0.17
CA ASN A 351 -16.90 -24.97 0.54
C ASN A 351 -18.30 -24.74 1.15
N PHE A 352 -18.76 -23.49 1.24
CA PHE A 352 -19.96 -23.12 1.99
C PHE A 352 -20.86 -22.19 1.17
N GLU A 353 -22.06 -22.66 0.81
CA GLU A 353 -23.03 -21.87 0.02
C GLU A 353 -23.54 -20.63 0.75
N PHE A 354 -23.66 -20.69 2.08
CA PHE A 354 -24.11 -19.56 2.91
C PHE A 354 -23.06 -18.44 3.05
N LEU A 355 -21.85 -18.60 2.51
CA LEU A 355 -20.80 -17.59 2.51
C LEU A 355 -20.63 -16.97 1.13
N THR A 356 -20.69 -15.63 1.06
CA THR A 356 -20.34 -14.89 -0.17
C THR A 356 -19.17 -13.95 0.07
N LEU A 357 -18.20 -13.95 -0.84
CA LEU A 357 -17.03 -13.09 -0.80
C LEU A 357 -17.16 -11.97 -1.83
N HIS A 358 -17.16 -10.72 -1.38
CA HIS A 358 -17.14 -9.54 -2.24
C HIS A 358 -15.75 -8.90 -2.22
N ASP A 359 -15.05 -8.93 -3.35
CA ASP A 359 -13.81 -8.18 -3.56
C ASP A 359 -14.12 -6.75 -3.99
N CYS A 360 -13.83 -5.79 -3.10
CA CYS A 360 -14.14 -4.37 -3.26
C CYS A 360 -12.93 -3.51 -3.63
N LYS A 361 -11.87 -4.12 -4.20
CA LYS A 361 -10.61 -3.44 -4.59
C LYS A 361 -10.77 -2.18 -5.45
N TYR A 362 -11.79 -2.11 -6.31
CA TYR A 362 -12.04 -0.96 -7.19
C TYR A 362 -13.39 -0.28 -6.93
N SER A 363 -14.12 -0.69 -5.89
CA SER A 363 -15.42 -0.12 -5.49
C SER A 363 -15.32 0.73 -4.22
N ILE A 364 -14.41 0.39 -3.30
CA ILE A 364 -14.17 1.15 -2.07
C ILE A 364 -12.77 1.75 -2.09
N GLY A 365 -12.66 3.03 -1.73
CA GLY A 365 -11.38 3.71 -1.53
C GLY A 365 -11.27 4.30 -0.13
N SER A 366 -10.08 4.78 0.21
CA SER A 366 -9.84 5.39 1.52
C SER A 366 -8.83 6.51 1.48
N ILE A 367 -9.01 7.49 2.37
CA ILE A 367 -8.11 8.61 2.60
C ILE A 367 -7.76 8.65 4.08
N LYS A 368 -6.46 8.65 4.38
CA LYS A 368 -5.96 8.71 5.75
C LYS A 368 -5.49 10.13 6.07
N LEU A 369 -5.80 10.64 7.26
CA LEU A 369 -5.34 11.91 7.79
C LEU A 369 -4.65 11.72 9.15
N SER A 370 -3.62 12.50 9.42
CA SER A 370 -2.91 12.49 10.71
C SER A 370 -2.49 13.90 11.10
N GLY A 371 -2.63 14.22 12.39
CA GLY A 371 -2.31 15.53 12.98
C GLY A 371 -3.47 16.15 13.76
N PRO A 372 -3.19 17.19 14.56
CA PRO A 372 -4.15 17.81 15.48
C PRO A 372 -5.40 18.37 14.78
N LYS A 373 -5.28 18.92 13.57
CA LYS A 373 -6.42 19.50 12.84
C LYS A 373 -7.15 18.53 11.93
N ALA A 374 -6.93 17.22 12.07
CA ALA A 374 -7.55 16.22 11.20
C ALA A 374 -9.09 16.25 11.32
N LEU A 375 -9.64 16.26 12.55
CA LEU A 375 -11.09 16.29 12.79
C LEU A 375 -11.74 17.56 12.23
N SER A 376 -11.18 18.73 12.52
CA SER A 376 -11.69 20.01 11.99
C SER A 376 -11.64 20.06 10.46
N SER A 377 -10.57 19.53 9.85
CA SER A 377 -10.46 19.41 8.40
C SER A 377 -11.53 18.49 7.82
N LEU A 378 -11.80 17.35 8.46
CA LEU A 378 -12.82 16.41 8.03
C LEU A 378 -14.22 17.00 8.16
N GLN A 379 -14.56 17.63 9.28
CA GLN A 379 -15.86 18.26 9.48
C GLN A 379 -16.15 19.37 8.46
N SER A 380 -15.13 20.09 7.99
CA SER A 380 -15.30 21.12 6.95
C SER A 380 -15.82 20.57 5.61
N LEU A 381 -15.65 19.26 5.39
CA LEU A 381 -16.05 18.55 4.18
C LEU A 381 -17.26 17.64 4.41
N LEU A 382 -17.32 17.01 5.57
CA LEU A 382 -18.38 16.08 5.96
C LEU A 382 -19.55 16.85 6.55
N TYR A 383 -20.33 17.50 5.69
CA TYR A 383 -21.54 18.19 6.10
C TYR A 383 -22.79 17.64 5.42
N VAL A 384 -23.92 17.84 6.09
CA VAL A 384 -25.26 17.52 5.62
C VAL A 384 -26.04 18.84 5.58
N GLN A 385 -26.58 19.21 4.43
CA GLN A 385 -27.43 20.39 4.28
C GLN A 385 -28.81 20.09 4.85
N SER A 386 -29.26 20.93 5.78
CA SER A 386 -30.64 20.91 6.24
C SER A 386 -31.59 21.37 5.12
N THR A 387 -32.69 20.64 4.93
CA THR A 387 -33.75 20.97 3.96
C THR A 387 -34.72 22.05 4.45
N SER A 388 -34.71 22.39 5.73
CA SER A 388 -35.63 23.33 6.38
C SER A 388 -34.88 24.33 7.26
N ASP A 389 -35.34 25.58 7.34
CA ASP A 389 -34.72 26.62 8.16
C ASP A 389 -35.06 26.52 9.66
N ASN A 390 -36.16 25.84 10.01
CA ASN A 390 -36.60 25.62 11.39
C ASN A 390 -35.67 24.66 12.16
N GLU A 391 -35.12 25.09 13.29
CA GLU A 391 -34.16 24.30 14.11
C GLU A 391 -34.73 22.97 14.62
N GLN A 392 -36.02 22.90 14.89
CA GLN A 392 -36.68 21.66 15.33
C GLN A 392 -36.76 20.61 14.20
N GLN A 393 -37.02 21.04 12.97
CA GLN A 393 -37.01 20.15 11.79
C GLN A 393 -35.58 19.83 11.31
N LYS A 394 -34.60 20.73 11.54
CA LYS A 394 -33.17 20.45 11.32
C LYS A 394 -32.70 19.27 12.15
N ASN A 395 -33.18 19.15 13.39
CA ASN A 395 -32.83 18.05 14.27
C ASN A 395 -33.49 16.72 13.89
N SER A 396 -34.61 16.69 13.16
CA SER A 396 -35.23 15.42 12.74
C SER A 396 -34.56 14.80 11.50
N THR A 397 -33.94 15.61 10.63
CA THR A 397 -33.31 15.13 9.38
C THR A 397 -31.89 14.59 9.56
N GLU A 398 -31.18 15.03 10.60
CA GLU A 398 -29.79 14.62 10.87
C GLU A 398 -29.72 13.32 11.70
N SER A 399 -28.92 12.35 11.24
CA SER A 399 -28.68 11.12 11.99
C SER A 399 -28.00 11.41 13.33
N GLU A 400 -28.33 10.63 14.36
CA GLU A 400 -27.76 10.76 15.70
C GLU A 400 -26.23 10.65 15.68
N SER A 401 -25.70 9.73 14.88
CA SER A 401 -24.26 9.52 14.70
C SER A 401 -23.56 10.74 14.12
N TYR A 402 -24.21 11.47 13.22
CA TYR A 402 -23.65 12.70 12.67
C TYR A 402 -23.65 13.86 13.69
N LYS A 403 -24.71 13.99 14.49
CA LYS A 403 -24.75 14.95 15.61
C LYS A 403 -23.64 14.66 16.63
N PHE A 404 -23.40 13.38 16.90
CA PHE A 404 -22.34 12.93 17.79
C PHE A 404 -20.95 13.24 17.23
N TRP A 405 -20.71 12.97 15.95
CA TRP A 405 -19.47 13.35 15.26
C TRP A 405 -19.18 14.86 15.33
N ARG A 406 -20.23 15.70 15.18
CA ARG A 406 -20.11 17.17 15.27
C ARG A 406 -19.59 17.65 16.63
N GLN A 407 -19.84 16.94 17.73
CA GLN A 407 -19.35 17.31 19.06
C GLN A 407 -17.81 17.23 19.13
N PHE A 408 -17.21 16.28 18.41
CA PHE A 408 -15.75 16.06 18.41
C PHE A 408 -15.00 16.88 17.35
N ALA A 409 -15.71 17.48 16.39
CA ALA A 409 -15.10 18.14 15.24
C ALA A 409 -14.09 19.25 15.58
N ASN A 410 -14.26 19.92 16.72
CA ASN A 410 -13.38 21.01 17.15
C ASN A 410 -12.28 20.55 18.13
N LEU A 411 -12.18 19.25 18.41
CA LEU A 411 -11.06 18.68 19.15
C LEU A 411 -9.80 18.77 18.28
N ASN A 412 -8.88 19.64 18.69
CA ASN A 412 -7.58 19.80 18.04
C ASN A 412 -6.51 18.89 18.66
N ASP A 413 -6.93 17.83 19.36
CA ASP A 413 -6.03 16.84 19.93
C ASP A 413 -6.18 15.48 19.25
N THR A 414 -5.06 14.79 19.19
CA THR A 414 -4.93 13.44 18.62
C THR A 414 -5.29 12.34 19.61
N THR A 415 -5.07 12.56 20.91
CA THR A 415 -5.09 11.52 21.95
C THR A 415 -6.37 11.41 22.76
N THR A 416 -7.17 12.48 22.82
CA THR A 416 -8.43 12.54 23.59
C THR A 416 -9.43 11.45 23.25
N LEU A 417 -9.69 11.23 21.96
CA LEU A 417 -10.62 10.18 21.55
C LEU A 417 -10.00 8.80 21.81
N PRO A 418 -10.78 7.76 22.16
CA PRO A 418 -10.24 6.41 22.28
C PRO A 418 -9.77 5.87 20.93
N SER A 419 -8.88 4.88 20.94
CA SER A 419 -8.40 4.21 19.73
C SER A 419 -9.39 3.15 19.25
N ASN A 420 -9.34 2.81 17.96
CA ASN A 420 -10.08 1.73 17.31
C ASN A 420 -11.60 1.91 17.30
N ILE A 421 -12.04 3.15 17.12
CA ILE A 421 -13.45 3.54 17.03
C ILE A 421 -13.84 3.83 15.59
N GLN A 422 -15.09 3.55 15.25
CA GLN A 422 -15.68 3.84 13.96
C GLN A 422 -16.83 4.86 14.08
N PHE A 423 -16.92 5.74 13.09
CA PHE A 423 -18.10 6.58 12.86
C PHE A 423 -18.68 6.25 11.50
N ALA A 424 -19.99 6.13 11.37
CA ALA A 424 -20.64 5.90 10.07
C ALA A 424 -21.91 6.75 9.94
N PHE A 425 -22.02 7.45 8.81
CA PHE A 425 -23.18 8.31 8.49
C PHE A 425 -23.16 8.69 7.00
N HIS A 426 -24.30 9.18 6.48
CA HIS A 426 -24.37 9.75 5.13
C HIS A 426 -23.92 11.21 5.08
N VAL A 427 -23.34 11.59 3.95
CA VAL A 427 -22.80 12.92 3.70
C VAL A 427 -23.22 13.40 2.31
N ASP A 428 -23.32 14.71 2.15
CA ASP A 428 -23.56 15.34 0.86
C ASP A 428 -22.32 15.38 -0.04
N ASP A 429 -22.50 15.58 -1.34
CA ASP A 429 -21.37 15.80 -2.25
C ASP A 429 -20.55 17.04 -1.81
N PRO A 430 -19.25 16.89 -1.46
CA PRO A 430 -18.41 18.00 -1.00
C PRO A 430 -18.22 19.10 -2.06
N ARG A 431 -18.58 18.82 -3.32
CA ARG A 431 -18.56 19.78 -4.43
C ARG A 431 -19.81 20.67 -4.47
N LEU A 432 -20.85 20.44 -3.66
CA LEU A 432 -22.00 21.36 -3.64
C LEU A 432 -21.59 22.75 -3.14
N VAL A 433 -20.63 22.81 -2.21
CA VAL A 433 -20.02 24.07 -1.75
C VAL A 433 -18.74 24.37 -2.55
N THR A 434 -18.52 25.64 -2.86
CA THR A 434 -17.35 26.10 -3.64
C THR A 434 -16.04 26.07 -2.83
N ARG A 435 -16.09 26.28 -1.51
CA ARG A 435 -14.95 26.25 -0.59
C ARG A 435 -15.30 25.42 0.66
N PRO A 436 -14.34 24.76 1.32
CA PRO A 436 -14.61 24.04 2.56
C PRO A 436 -15.29 24.96 3.58
N LEU A 437 -16.34 24.46 4.25
CA LEU A 437 -17.06 25.24 5.24
C LEU A 437 -16.20 25.40 6.50
N LYS A 438 -16.26 26.58 7.14
CA LYS A 438 -15.65 26.72 8.46
C LYS A 438 -16.45 25.90 9.46
N THR A 439 -15.79 25.13 10.31
CA THR A 439 -16.48 24.42 11.37
C THR A 439 -17.08 25.45 12.34
N PRO A 440 -18.40 25.42 12.61
CA PRO A 440 -18.97 26.33 13.59
C PRO A 440 -18.33 26.04 14.95
N ARG A 441 -17.85 27.09 15.61
CA ARG A 441 -17.36 26.99 16.98
C ARG A 441 -18.58 26.92 17.90
N ARG A 442 -18.94 25.71 18.32
CA ARG A 442 -19.89 25.56 19.42
C ARG A 442 -19.18 25.88 20.73
N LYS A 443 -19.83 26.67 21.59
CA LYS A 443 -19.46 26.79 23.01
C LYS A 443 -19.91 25.50 23.69
N THR A 444 -19.15 24.43 23.57
CA THR A 444 -19.39 23.20 24.31
C THR A 444 -18.67 23.29 25.64
N ASN A 445 -19.35 22.97 26.74
CA ASN A 445 -18.67 22.87 28.03
C ASN A 445 -17.69 21.69 27.98
N ALA A 446 -16.61 21.78 28.74
CA ALA A 446 -15.61 20.69 28.81
C ALA A 446 -16.25 19.39 29.34
N ASN A 447 -17.21 19.50 30.26
CA ASN A 447 -17.95 18.38 30.83
C ASN A 447 -18.76 17.63 29.75
N ASP A 448 -19.52 18.35 28.93
CA ASP A 448 -20.30 17.74 27.84
C ASP A 448 -19.43 16.93 26.87
N ILE A 449 -18.22 17.41 26.58
CA ILE A 449 -17.25 16.70 25.73
C ILE A 449 -16.79 15.41 26.42
N LEU A 450 -16.45 15.48 27.71
CA LEU A 450 -16.02 14.32 28.48
C LEU A 450 -17.13 13.27 28.58
N ASP A 451 -18.36 13.69 28.85
CA ASP A 451 -19.53 12.82 28.89
C ASP A 451 -19.76 12.15 27.53
N SER A 452 -19.58 12.90 26.45
CA SER A 452 -19.63 12.34 25.08
C SER A 452 -18.52 11.33 24.81
N ILE A 453 -17.30 11.56 25.33
CA ILE A 453 -16.18 10.60 25.23
C ILE A 453 -16.47 9.33 26.04
N ILE A 454 -17.04 9.47 27.25
CA ILE A 454 -17.44 8.36 28.11
C ILE A 454 -18.54 7.55 27.42
N ALA A 455 -19.56 8.22 26.88
CA ALA A 455 -20.64 7.60 26.12
C ALA A 455 -20.10 6.85 24.89
N LEU A 456 -19.14 7.42 24.18
CA LEU A 456 -18.49 6.78 23.03
C LEU A 456 -17.73 5.50 23.43
N LYS A 457 -17.09 5.51 24.60
CA LYS A 457 -16.34 4.34 25.12
C LYS A 457 -17.28 3.24 25.63
N GLN A 458 -18.40 3.60 26.25
CA GLN A 458 -19.38 2.65 26.78
C GLN A 458 -20.27 2.05 25.67
N SER A 459 -20.75 2.90 24.76
CA SER A 459 -21.73 2.53 23.72
C SER A 459 -21.27 3.05 22.34
N PRO A 460 -20.27 2.41 21.71
CA PRO A 460 -19.74 2.87 20.43
C PRO A 460 -20.73 2.72 19.27
N THR A 461 -21.84 1.99 19.46
CA THR A 461 -22.93 1.87 18.49
C THR A 461 -23.63 3.19 18.19
N LYS A 462 -23.68 4.13 19.15
CA LYS A 462 -24.29 5.47 18.92
C LYS A 462 -23.58 6.26 17.80
N ALA A 463 -22.30 5.98 17.58
CA ALA A 463 -21.49 6.61 16.54
C ALA A 463 -21.71 6.01 15.13
N ILE A 464 -22.49 4.93 15.01
CA ILE A 464 -22.69 4.19 13.76
C ILE A 464 -24.16 4.24 13.36
N ASP A 465 -24.42 4.84 12.20
CA ASP A 465 -25.66 4.65 11.47
C ASP A 465 -25.59 3.32 10.68
N ALA A 466 -26.41 2.35 11.09
CA ALA A 466 -26.47 1.04 10.47
C ALA A 466 -26.84 1.12 8.99
N LYS A 467 -27.71 2.06 8.59
CA LYS A 467 -28.11 2.25 7.18
C LYS A 467 -26.92 2.74 6.35
N ALA A 468 -26.13 3.68 6.87
CA ALA A 468 -24.94 4.17 6.19
C ALA A 468 -23.88 3.08 6.03
N MET A 469 -23.66 2.28 7.08
CA MET A 469 -22.76 1.13 7.07
C MET A 469 -23.16 0.12 6.01
N ASN A 470 -24.44 -0.28 6.00
CA ASN A 470 -24.97 -1.26 5.06
C ASN A 470 -24.87 -0.77 3.62
N ASN A 471 -25.22 0.49 3.36
CA ASN A 471 -25.13 1.07 2.01
C ASN A 471 -23.69 1.14 1.47
N LEU A 472 -22.68 1.29 2.33
CA LEU A 472 -21.28 1.29 1.88
C LEU A 472 -20.79 -0.13 1.58
N LEU A 473 -21.22 -1.12 2.36
CA LEU A 473 -20.76 -2.50 2.26
C LEU A 473 -21.52 -3.31 1.20
N SER A 474 -22.78 -2.99 0.93
CA SER A 474 -23.58 -3.57 -0.17
C SER A 474 -23.20 -2.96 -1.54
N PHE A 475 -23.38 -3.72 -2.62
CA PHE A 475 -23.07 -3.21 -3.96
C PHE A 475 -24.18 -2.28 -4.48
N GLU A 476 -25.42 -2.55 -4.09
CA GLU A 476 -26.62 -1.79 -4.42
C GLU A 476 -26.53 -0.40 -3.81
N GLY A 477 -26.25 -0.30 -2.51
CA GLY A 477 -26.14 0.98 -1.81
C GLY A 477 -25.01 1.86 -2.37
N ARG A 478 -23.87 1.26 -2.75
CA ARG A 478 -22.79 1.98 -3.44
C ARG A 478 -23.22 2.46 -4.81
N TYR A 479 -23.91 1.62 -5.58
CA TYR A 479 -24.40 1.99 -6.91
C TYR A 479 -25.44 3.12 -6.83
N GLU A 480 -26.36 3.06 -5.88
CA GLU A 480 -27.34 4.11 -5.59
C GLU A 480 -26.69 5.44 -5.20
N SER A 481 -25.56 5.42 -4.49
CA SER A 481 -24.80 6.64 -4.17
C SER A 481 -24.33 7.40 -5.41
N TYR A 482 -24.24 6.74 -6.57
CA TYR A 482 -23.86 7.37 -7.85
C TYR A 482 -25.07 7.89 -8.64
N ASN A 483 -26.29 7.65 -8.18
CA ASN A 483 -27.51 8.02 -8.89
C ASN A 483 -27.55 9.54 -9.16
N LYS A 484 -27.75 9.92 -10.42
CA LYS A 484 -27.82 11.32 -10.88
C LYS A 484 -26.63 12.19 -10.43
N GLN A 485 -25.44 11.60 -10.27
CA GLN A 485 -24.24 12.35 -9.89
C GLN A 485 -23.98 13.54 -10.83
N ALA A 486 -24.02 14.76 -10.27
CA ALA A 486 -23.91 15.99 -11.04
C ALA A 486 -22.49 16.19 -11.64
N SER A 487 -22.46 16.68 -12.87
CA SER A 487 -21.22 17.11 -13.52
C SER A 487 -20.79 18.50 -13.05
N LEU A 488 -19.49 18.81 -13.14
CA LEU A 488 -18.97 20.16 -12.82
C LEU A 488 -19.62 21.27 -13.67
N LYS A 489 -20.12 20.96 -14.88
CA LYS A 489 -20.83 21.92 -15.73
C LYS A 489 -22.23 22.23 -15.21
N GLN A 490 -22.94 21.22 -14.68
CA GLN A 490 -24.25 21.41 -14.05
C GLN A 490 -24.09 22.22 -12.77
N LEU A 491 -23.17 21.81 -11.88
CA LEU A 491 -22.86 22.59 -10.66
C LEU A 491 -22.43 24.03 -10.99
N GLY A 492 -21.62 24.19 -12.04
CA GLY A 492 -21.20 25.51 -12.51
C GLY A 492 -22.33 26.35 -13.12
N ARG A 493 -23.41 25.73 -13.61
CA ARG A 493 -24.61 26.41 -14.07
C ARG A 493 -25.43 26.90 -12.88
N GLU A 494 -25.70 26.02 -11.91
CA GLU A 494 -26.42 26.37 -10.67
C GLU A 494 -25.75 27.54 -9.93
N ARG A 495 -24.42 27.48 -9.78
CA ARG A 495 -23.64 28.55 -9.14
C ARG A 495 -23.63 29.89 -9.89
N ARG A 496 -23.94 29.90 -11.20
CA ARG A 496 -24.08 31.14 -11.96
C ARG A 496 -25.40 31.84 -11.65
N TYR A 497 -26.47 31.07 -11.45
CA TYR A 497 -27.76 31.61 -11.03
C TYR A 497 -27.71 32.11 -9.59
N ASN A 498 -27.10 31.32 -8.68
CA ASN A 498 -26.99 31.67 -7.27
C ASN A 498 -25.51 31.73 -6.83
N PRO A 499 -24.80 32.84 -7.09
CA PRO A 499 -23.41 32.99 -6.69
C PRO A 499 -23.26 33.10 -5.17
N GLY A 500 -22.26 32.42 -4.61
CA GLY A 500 -21.94 32.48 -3.17
C GLY A 500 -22.77 31.55 -2.28
N VAL A 501 -23.97 31.17 -2.72
CA VAL A 501 -24.83 30.21 -2.00
C VAL A 501 -24.41 28.76 -2.35
N PRO A 502 -24.37 27.84 -1.38
CA PRO A 502 -24.21 26.41 -1.66
C PRO A 502 -25.30 25.91 -2.63
N VAL A 503 -24.94 25.02 -3.56
CA VAL A 503 -25.94 24.37 -4.41
C VAL A 503 -26.80 23.46 -3.53
N ASN A 504 -28.12 23.57 -3.65
CA ASN A 504 -29.06 22.73 -2.91
C ASN A 504 -28.86 21.26 -3.28
N ALA A 505 -28.72 20.41 -2.28
CA ALA A 505 -28.73 18.97 -2.50
C ALA A 505 -30.11 18.51 -3.02
N THR A 506 -30.11 17.65 -4.03
CA THR A 506 -31.26 16.84 -4.45
C THR A 506 -31.36 15.57 -3.60
N GLN A 507 -32.53 14.94 -3.49
CA GLN A 507 -32.67 13.67 -2.75
C GLN A 507 -31.68 12.58 -3.24
N SER A 508 -31.40 12.49 -4.54
CA SER A 508 -30.40 11.55 -5.08
C SER A 508 -28.94 11.94 -4.80
N SER A 509 -28.66 13.20 -4.45
CA SER A 509 -27.30 13.68 -4.14
C SER A 509 -26.99 13.72 -2.63
N ARG A 510 -27.91 13.24 -1.77
CA ARG A 510 -27.83 13.25 -0.29
C ARG A 510 -27.30 11.96 0.35
N CYS A 511 -26.74 11.05 -0.42
CA CYS A 511 -26.54 9.67 0.04
C CYS A 511 -25.12 9.14 -0.21
N ILE A 512 -24.07 9.89 0.14
CA ILE A 512 -22.71 9.30 0.14
C ILE A 512 -22.49 8.62 1.49
N PRO A 513 -22.48 7.28 1.58
CA PRO A 513 -22.18 6.61 2.83
C PRO A 513 -20.67 6.69 3.11
N VAL A 514 -20.32 7.09 4.34
CA VAL A 514 -18.93 7.27 4.78
C VAL A 514 -18.70 6.54 6.09
N ILE A 515 -17.57 5.83 6.19
CA ILE A 515 -17.06 5.30 7.46
C ILE A 515 -15.76 6.03 7.81
N ILE A 516 -15.57 6.37 9.08
CA ILE A 516 -14.34 6.98 9.60
C ILE A 516 -13.78 6.08 10.70
N ASN A 517 -12.63 5.48 10.44
CA ASN A 517 -11.91 4.69 11.43
C ASN A 517 -10.84 5.56 12.10
N LYS A 518 -10.89 5.66 13.44
CA LYS A 518 -9.77 6.22 14.22
C LYS A 518 -8.84 5.08 14.63
N SER A 519 -7.67 5.04 14.03
CA SER A 519 -6.59 4.09 14.33
C SER A 519 -5.49 4.80 15.11
N THR A 520 -4.86 4.07 16.04
CA THR A 520 -3.60 4.50 16.66
C THR A 520 -2.60 3.39 16.52
N THR A 521 -1.65 3.55 15.60
CA THR A 521 -0.50 2.64 15.52
C THR A 521 0.41 2.96 16.70
N ALA A 522 0.31 2.15 17.74
CA ALA A 522 1.02 2.33 18.99
C ALA A 522 2.10 1.26 19.17
N SER A 523 3.25 1.69 19.69
CA SER A 523 4.24 0.80 20.30
C SER A 523 4.23 1.04 21.80
N THR A 524 4.08 -0.02 22.58
CA THR A 524 4.25 0.05 24.04
C THR A 524 5.71 -0.24 24.36
N ASN A 525 6.32 0.66 25.13
CA ASN A 525 7.63 0.36 25.72
C ASN A 525 7.45 -0.73 26.77
N ALA A 526 8.16 -1.85 26.62
CA ALA A 526 8.06 -2.95 27.57
C ALA A 526 8.48 -2.55 29.00
N SER A 527 9.46 -1.64 29.13
CA SER A 527 10.02 -1.17 30.40
C SER A 527 9.13 -0.18 31.13
N THR A 528 8.64 0.86 30.44
CA THR A 528 7.89 1.97 31.05
C THR A 528 6.38 1.85 30.91
N LYS A 529 5.90 0.89 30.10
CA LYS A 529 4.49 0.76 29.67
C LYS A 529 3.92 2.04 29.02
N ALA A 530 4.77 3.02 28.69
CA ALA A 530 4.37 4.24 28.02
C ALA A 530 4.07 3.95 26.55
N THR A 531 2.91 4.42 26.09
CA THR A 531 2.42 4.20 24.72
C THR A 531 2.76 5.40 23.85
N ALA A 532 3.69 5.22 22.92
CA ALA A 532 3.95 6.20 21.87
C ALA A 532 3.30 5.71 20.56
N GLY A 533 2.56 6.58 19.88
CA GLY A 533 1.85 6.18 18.68
C GLY A 533 1.55 7.30 17.70
N VAL A 534 1.27 6.91 16.46
CA VAL A 534 0.73 7.78 15.41
C VAL A 534 -0.77 7.52 15.32
N THR A 535 -1.54 8.53 15.67
CA THR A 535 -3.00 8.52 15.49
C THR A 535 -3.33 8.92 14.06
N SER A 536 -4.28 8.21 13.45
CA SER A 536 -4.77 8.52 12.11
C SER A 536 -6.27 8.31 12.00
N TYR A 537 -6.90 9.15 11.19
CA TYR A 537 -8.31 9.08 10.82
C TYR A 537 -8.40 8.61 9.38
N GLU A 538 -8.99 7.45 9.16
CA GLU A 538 -9.15 6.88 7.84
C GLU A 538 -10.60 6.95 7.40
N VAL A 539 -10.84 7.76 6.38
CA VAL A 539 -12.16 7.94 5.77
C VAL A 539 -12.30 6.94 4.63
N ILE A 540 -13.27 6.05 4.74
CA ILE A 540 -13.62 5.03 3.76
C ILE A 540 -14.91 5.46 3.06
N MET A 541 -14.90 5.45 1.73
CA MET A 541 -16.03 5.88 0.90
C MET A 541 -16.00 5.18 -0.46
N PRO A 542 -17.08 5.26 -1.27
CA PRO A 542 -17.08 4.65 -2.59
C PRO A 542 -16.00 5.27 -3.51
N TRP A 543 -15.39 4.44 -4.37
CA TRP A 543 -14.19 4.76 -5.15
C TRP A 543 -14.28 6.05 -5.96
N PHE A 544 -15.41 6.29 -6.64
CA PHE A 544 -15.59 7.48 -7.48
C PHE A 544 -15.81 8.78 -6.68
N TRP A 545 -16.13 8.70 -5.39
CA TRP A 545 -16.30 9.87 -4.52
C TRP A 545 -14.96 10.37 -3.94
N ILE A 546 -13.94 9.51 -3.87
CA ILE A 546 -12.60 9.82 -3.37
C ILE A 546 -11.98 11.04 -4.05
N MET A 547 -12.11 11.17 -5.38
CA MET A 547 -11.51 12.31 -6.11
C MET A 547 -12.18 13.64 -5.73
N SER A 548 -13.51 13.65 -5.64
CA SER A 548 -14.28 14.85 -5.27
C SER A 548 -13.92 15.31 -3.87
N PHE A 549 -13.85 14.36 -2.93
CA PHE A 549 -13.45 14.60 -1.56
C PHE A 549 -11.99 15.08 -1.46
N TRP A 550 -11.05 14.37 -2.10
CA TRP A 550 -9.63 14.72 -2.10
C TRP A 550 -9.38 16.13 -2.63
N TYR A 551 -10.07 16.51 -3.71
CA TYR A 551 -9.91 17.84 -4.30
C TYR A 551 -10.29 18.94 -3.30
N GLN A 552 -11.43 18.81 -2.62
CA GLN A 552 -11.90 19.78 -1.64
C GLN A 552 -11.04 19.78 -0.37
N LEU A 553 -10.54 18.61 0.05
CA LEU A 553 -9.60 18.49 1.16
C LEU A 553 -8.31 19.28 0.93
N MET A 554 -7.78 19.26 -0.30
CA MET A 554 -6.57 20.01 -0.66
C MET A 554 -6.78 21.53 -0.77
N HIS A 555 -8.03 22.02 -0.70
CA HIS A 555 -8.33 23.45 -0.61
C HIS A 555 -8.25 23.98 0.83
N ILE A 556 -8.18 23.10 1.83
CA ILE A 556 -7.99 23.49 3.22
C ILE A 556 -6.52 23.89 3.43
N PRO A 557 -6.23 25.10 3.95
CA PRO A 557 -4.88 25.65 3.96
C PRO A 557 -3.90 24.92 4.89
N HIS A 558 -4.40 24.19 5.90
CA HIS A 558 -3.61 23.48 6.89
C HIS A 558 -3.53 21.96 6.63
N VAL A 559 -4.04 21.49 5.49
CA VAL A 559 -3.87 20.10 5.03
C VAL A 559 -2.73 20.06 4.01
N LEU A 560 -1.77 19.15 4.18
CA LEU A 560 -0.73 18.89 3.17
C LEU A 560 -0.80 17.47 2.63
N PRO A 561 -0.62 17.26 1.31
CA PRO A 561 -0.52 15.93 0.75
C PRO A 561 0.80 15.28 1.16
N ALA A 562 0.74 14.01 1.54
CA ALA A 562 1.88 13.21 1.98
C ALA A 562 1.97 11.91 1.17
N GLY A 563 3.18 11.32 1.13
CA GLY A 563 3.47 10.04 0.48
C GLY A 563 3.99 9.00 1.46
N LEU A 564 4.41 7.85 0.93
CA LEU A 564 4.98 6.73 1.71
C LEU A 564 6.17 7.17 2.57
N LYS A 565 7.08 8.00 2.03
CA LYS A 565 8.23 8.51 2.79
C LYS A 565 7.81 9.35 4.01
N GLN A 566 6.73 10.10 3.88
CA GLN A 566 6.22 10.94 4.97
C GLN A 566 5.48 10.10 6.01
N TRP A 567 4.81 9.04 5.59
CA TRP A 567 4.19 8.09 6.50
C TRP A 567 5.26 7.41 7.38
N HIS A 568 6.30 6.87 6.73
CA HIS A 568 7.46 6.28 7.40
C HIS A 568 8.11 7.26 8.39
N GLN A 569 8.31 8.52 7.98
CA GLN A 569 8.88 9.55 8.84
C GLN A 569 8.07 9.75 10.13
N LEU A 570 6.74 9.78 10.07
CA LEU A 570 5.91 10.02 11.27
C LEU A 570 5.99 8.86 12.27
N GLN A 571 5.97 7.63 11.77
CA GLN A 571 6.09 6.43 12.61
C GLN A 571 7.47 6.36 13.25
N PHE A 572 8.51 6.60 12.45
CA PHE A 572 9.89 6.71 12.91
C PHE A 572 10.05 7.78 14.01
N GLU A 573 9.52 8.99 13.81
CA GLU A 573 9.63 10.10 14.77
C GLU A 573 8.95 9.79 16.11
N LYS A 574 7.96 8.90 16.11
CA LYS A 574 7.24 8.40 17.30
C LYS A 574 7.85 7.13 17.91
N GLY A 575 8.91 6.57 17.31
CA GLY A 575 9.57 5.36 17.77
C GLY A 575 8.81 4.06 17.48
N VAL A 576 7.81 4.12 16.61
CA VAL A 576 7.00 2.96 16.20
C VAL A 576 7.65 2.31 14.98
N VAL A 577 7.75 0.98 14.97
CA VAL A 577 8.15 0.23 13.76
C VAL A 577 7.12 0.51 12.67
N CYS A 578 7.58 0.89 11.49
CA CYS A 578 6.71 1.23 10.37
C CYS A 578 5.88 0.02 9.94
N GLY A 579 4.64 -0.06 10.43
CA GLY A 579 3.62 -0.99 10.00
C GLY A 579 2.38 -0.25 9.50
N ALA A 580 1.47 -0.93 8.81
CA ALA A 580 0.27 -0.35 8.21
C ALA A 580 0.56 0.65 7.06
N GLY A 581 0.82 0.14 5.86
CA GLY A 581 0.90 0.93 4.61
C GLY A 581 2.31 1.24 4.10
N CYS A 582 3.36 0.90 4.85
CA CYS A 582 4.74 0.92 4.40
C CYS A 582 5.49 -0.22 5.09
N THR A 583 6.06 -1.14 4.30
CA THR A 583 6.66 -2.41 4.78
C THR A 583 8.17 -2.31 5.00
N GLU A 584 8.73 -1.10 4.98
CA GLU A 584 10.18 -0.89 4.93
C GLU A 584 10.93 -1.35 6.20
N ASP A 585 10.29 -1.35 7.36
CA ASP A 585 10.87 -1.82 8.64
C ASP A 585 10.39 -3.23 9.04
N GLU A 586 9.38 -3.81 8.38
CA GLU A 586 8.77 -5.12 8.70
C GLU A 586 9.59 -6.31 8.17
N ILE A 587 10.84 -6.45 8.59
CA ILE A 587 11.80 -7.43 8.04
C ILE A 587 11.45 -8.88 8.38
N PHE A 588 10.73 -9.11 9.47
CA PHE A 588 10.21 -10.42 9.84
C PHE A 588 9.09 -10.90 8.91
N THR A 589 8.59 -10.05 8.01
CA THR A 589 7.64 -10.43 6.96
C THR A 589 8.37 -10.68 5.65
N ARG A 590 7.83 -11.58 4.81
CA ARG A 590 8.41 -11.88 3.50
C ARG A 590 8.43 -10.67 2.57
N VAL A 591 7.43 -9.79 2.70
CA VAL A 591 7.32 -8.55 1.90
C VAL A 591 8.40 -7.55 2.32
N GLY A 592 8.52 -7.25 3.62
CA GLY A 592 9.51 -6.30 4.12
C GLY A 592 10.95 -6.79 3.91
N TYR A 593 11.20 -8.10 4.11
CA TYR A 593 12.50 -8.70 3.78
C TYR A 593 12.84 -8.56 2.29
N GLY A 594 11.88 -8.82 1.40
CA GLY A 594 12.03 -8.63 -0.03
C GLY A 594 12.35 -7.18 -0.42
N GLU A 595 11.71 -6.20 0.23
CA GLU A 595 12.02 -4.78 0.02
C GLU A 595 13.42 -4.40 0.49
N SER A 596 13.88 -4.95 1.62
CA SER A 596 15.25 -4.78 2.11
C SER A 596 16.28 -5.30 1.10
N LEU A 597 16.06 -6.49 0.53
CA LEU A 597 16.92 -7.05 -0.51
C LEU A 597 16.95 -6.19 -1.77
N ILE A 598 15.79 -5.67 -2.21
CA ILE A 598 15.72 -4.75 -3.36
C ILE A 598 16.51 -3.47 -3.09
N LYS A 599 16.38 -2.90 -1.88
CA LYS A 599 17.15 -1.72 -1.45
C LYS A 599 18.66 -2.01 -1.46
N MET A 600 19.07 -3.18 -0.97
CA MET A 600 20.46 -3.63 -0.96
C MET A 600 21.04 -3.69 -2.39
N GLN A 601 20.33 -4.32 -3.32
CA GLN A 601 20.74 -4.37 -4.74
C GLN A 601 20.76 -2.97 -5.39
N GLU A 602 19.82 -2.08 -5.04
CA GLU A 602 19.85 -0.69 -5.52
C GLU A 602 21.09 0.06 -5.02
N ASN A 603 21.50 -0.16 -3.76
CA ASN A 603 22.70 0.45 -3.19
C ASN A 603 23.97 -0.10 -3.82
N GLU A 604 24.05 -1.40 -4.06
CA GLU A 604 25.14 -2.05 -4.79
C GLU A 604 25.28 -1.49 -6.21
N ARG A 605 24.18 -1.40 -6.97
CA ARG A 605 24.19 -0.79 -8.32
C ARG A 605 24.64 0.67 -8.29
N LYS A 606 24.21 1.45 -7.29
CA LYS A 606 24.65 2.85 -7.10
C LYS A 606 26.14 2.94 -6.79
N TRP A 607 26.68 2.01 -6.02
CA TRP A 607 28.10 1.94 -5.68
C TRP A 607 28.95 1.51 -6.88
N LEU A 608 28.52 0.49 -7.62
CA LEU A 608 29.18 0.03 -8.86
C LEU A 608 29.19 1.10 -9.95
N ARG A 609 28.15 1.95 -10.01
CA ARG A 609 28.10 3.08 -10.96
C ARG A 609 29.17 4.15 -10.67
N ARG A 610 29.70 4.22 -9.45
CA ARG A 610 30.78 5.15 -9.10
C ARG A 610 32.12 4.52 -9.48
N PRO A 611 33.06 5.30 -10.05
CA PRO A 611 34.41 4.80 -10.34
C PRO A 611 35.15 4.46 -9.04
N VAL A 612 36.16 3.59 -9.14
CA VAL A 612 36.89 3.02 -7.98
C VAL A 612 37.41 4.09 -7.02
N ALA A 613 37.93 5.21 -7.53
CA ALA A 613 38.46 6.31 -6.70
C ALA A 613 37.39 7.21 -6.05
N LYS A 614 36.11 7.10 -6.44
CA LYS A 614 35.00 7.93 -5.91
C LYS A 614 33.98 7.13 -5.09
N ARG A 615 34.26 5.85 -4.86
CA ARG A 615 33.42 4.97 -4.04
C ARG A 615 34.18 4.58 -2.77
N VAL A 616 33.43 4.35 -1.69
CA VAL A 616 34.02 3.92 -0.41
C VAL A 616 34.58 2.51 -0.59
N ALA A 617 35.84 2.32 -0.21
CA ALA A 617 36.52 1.02 -0.27
C ALA A 617 36.21 0.21 0.99
N TYR A 618 35.04 -0.44 1.02
CA TYR A 618 34.59 -1.22 2.17
C TYR A 618 35.56 -2.34 2.57
N ASP A 619 36.23 -2.96 1.60
CA ASP A 619 37.18 -4.05 1.84
C ASP A 619 38.47 -3.60 2.55
N LYS A 620 38.82 -2.31 2.46
CA LYS A 620 40.03 -1.74 3.08
C LYS A 620 39.76 -1.07 4.42
N LEU A 621 38.51 -1.08 4.89
CA LEU A 621 38.13 -0.47 6.16
C LEU A 621 38.78 -1.23 7.32
N VAL A 622 39.53 -0.54 8.18
CA VAL A 622 40.12 -1.14 9.37
C VAL A 622 39.18 -0.89 10.56
N LEU A 623 38.71 -1.98 11.17
CA LEU A 623 37.84 -1.95 12.35
C LEU A 623 38.69 -2.27 13.58
N GLY A 624 39.07 -1.22 14.32
CA GLY A 624 39.88 -1.31 15.54
C GLY A 624 41.38 -1.60 15.29
N VAL A 625 42.23 -1.08 16.18
CA VAL A 625 43.67 -1.33 16.20
C VAL A 625 44.02 -1.91 17.56
N THR A 626 44.83 -2.97 17.61
CA THR A 626 45.43 -3.43 18.86
C THR A 626 46.87 -2.96 18.94
N THR A 627 47.21 -2.26 20.02
CA THR A 627 48.58 -2.15 20.53
C THR A 627 48.90 -3.44 21.29
N SER A 628 49.53 -4.41 20.62
CA SER A 628 50.16 -5.52 21.34
C SER A 628 51.46 -5.01 21.98
N GLY A 629 51.71 -5.45 23.21
CA GLY A 629 52.75 -4.92 24.10
C GLY A 629 54.15 -4.81 23.50
N GLY A 630 54.91 -3.85 24.04
CA GLY A 630 56.37 -3.73 23.96
C GLY A 630 57.00 -3.35 22.61
N SER A 631 56.40 -3.69 21.47
CA SER A 631 57.09 -3.60 20.16
C SER A 631 56.59 -2.49 19.22
N GLY A 632 55.68 -1.62 19.65
CA GLY A 632 55.21 -0.46 18.87
C GLY A 632 54.50 -0.76 17.54
N LYS A 633 54.41 -2.04 17.12
CA LYS A 633 53.75 -2.45 15.88
C LYS A 633 52.24 -2.56 16.08
N GLN A 634 51.51 -1.60 15.53
CA GLN A 634 50.05 -1.62 15.46
C GLN A 634 49.57 -2.80 14.60
N GLN A 635 49.00 -3.84 15.23
CA GLN A 635 48.41 -4.94 14.49
C GLN A 635 46.95 -4.60 14.14
N ARG A 636 46.61 -4.68 12.85
CA ARG A 636 45.24 -4.44 12.35
C ARG A 636 44.36 -5.62 12.76
N ARG A 637 43.34 -5.39 13.59
CA ARG A 637 42.46 -6.45 14.11
C ARG A 637 41.59 -7.04 13.01
N HIS A 638 40.89 -6.18 12.26
CA HIS A 638 40.01 -6.60 11.17
C HIS A 638 40.04 -5.64 10.00
N VAL A 639 40.09 -6.23 8.80
CA VAL A 639 40.02 -5.52 7.53
C VAL A 639 38.72 -5.93 6.83
N GLY A 640 37.97 -4.94 6.35
CA GLY A 640 36.69 -5.13 5.68
C GLY A 640 35.47 -4.80 6.55
N GLU A 641 34.37 -4.45 5.89
CA GLU A 641 33.06 -4.25 6.51
C GLU A 641 32.44 -5.58 6.98
N VAL A 642 31.65 -5.54 8.06
CA VAL A 642 30.97 -6.74 8.60
C VAL A 642 29.66 -6.99 7.85
N GLY A 643 29.50 -8.19 7.30
CA GLY A 643 28.35 -8.53 6.45
C GLY A 643 28.33 -7.75 5.14
N SER A 644 27.14 -7.60 4.54
CA SER A 644 26.99 -6.81 3.31
C SER A 644 27.15 -5.30 3.57
N PRO A 645 27.96 -4.56 2.79
CA PRO A 645 28.06 -3.11 2.93
C PRO A 645 26.87 -2.35 2.35
N PHE A 646 25.93 -3.02 1.68
CA PHE A 646 24.85 -2.36 0.92
C PHE A 646 23.49 -2.35 1.62
N GLY A 647 23.34 -3.09 2.72
CA GLY A 647 22.09 -3.19 3.48
C GLY A 647 22.22 -4.03 4.75
N CYS A 648 21.11 -4.32 5.42
CA CYS A 648 21.05 -5.23 6.57
C CYS A 648 21.08 -6.69 6.08
N ASP A 649 22.20 -7.38 6.27
CA ASP A 649 22.35 -8.79 5.91
C ASP A 649 21.92 -9.70 7.07
N TRP A 650 20.61 -9.91 7.16
CA TRP A 650 19.99 -10.74 8.18
C TRP A 650 20.37 -12.22 8.07
N ARG A 651 20.69 -12.71 6.86
CA ARG A 651 21.20 -14.07 6.65
C ARG A 651 22.58 -14.24 7.28
N TYR A 652 23.45 -13.25 7.13
CA TYR A 652 24.75 -13.22 7.82
C TYR A 652 24.59 -13.25 9.34
N LEU A 653 23.66 -12.46 9.90
CA LEU A 653 23.42 -12.43 11.35
C LEU A 653 22.89 -13.76 11.88
N GLN A 654 21.91 -14.37 11.19
CA GLN A 654 21.36 -15.69 11.53
C GLN A 654 22.49 -16.73 11.65
N LEU A 655 23.33 -16.84 10.61
CA LEU A 655 24.44 -17.79 10.59
C LEU A 655 25.48 -17.47 11.67
N LEU A 656 25.82 -16.20 11.86
CA LEU A 656 26.77 -15.79 12.89
C LEU A 656 26.31 -16.20 14.29
N ARG A 657 25.06 -15.86 14.65
CA ARG A 657 24.53 -16.15 15.99
C ARG A 657 24.34 -17.64 16.23
N GLY A 658 23.82 -18.36 15.24
CA GLY A 658 23.67 -19.81 15.33
C GLY A 658 25.01 -20.52 15.46
N LEU A 659 26.02 -20.18 14.64
CA LEU A 659 27.34 -20.81 14.70
C LEU A 659 28.11 -20.43 15.99
N LEU A 660 27.98 -19.20 16.49
CA LEU A 660 28.54 -18.82 17.78
C LEU A 660 27.90 -19.61 18.94
N LYS A 661 26.59 -19.90 18.87
CA LYS A 661 25.94 -20.77 19.85
C LYS A 661 26.55 -22.17 19.83
N THR A 662 26.76 -22.76 18.65
CA THR A 662 27.42 -24.07 18.53
C THR A 662 28.86 -24.07 19.05
N LEU A 663 29.60 -22.98 18.86
CA LEU A 663 30.95 -22.82 19.38
C LEU A 663 30.94 -22.77 20.92
N ASN A 664 30.01 -22.02 21.51
CA ASN A 664 29.88 -21.94 22.96
C ASN A 664 29.50 -23.30 23.56
N GLU A 665 28.58 -24.04 22.94
CA GLU A 665 28.22 -25.41 23.33
C GLU A 665 29.46 -26.32 23.28
N PHE A 666 30.24 -26.27 22.20
CA PHE A 666 31.50 -27.00 22.07
C PHE A 666 32.53 -26.63 23.15
N GLU A 667 32.72 -25.33 23.42
CA GLU A 667 33.62 -24.86 24.48
C GLU A 667 33.17 -25.33 25.87
N THR A 668 31.86 -25.34 26.14
CA THR A 668 31.33 -25.86 27.41
C THR A 668 31.50 -27.37 27.54
N ASP A 669 31.34 -28.13 26.46
CA ASP A 669 31.55 -29.58 26.46
C ASP A 669 33.02 -29.94 26.62
N VAL A 670 33.93 -29.18 26.00
CA VAL A 670 35.37 -29.32 26.22
C VAL A 670 35.74 -28.99 27.68
N ALA A 671 35.16 -27.94 28.26
CA ALA A 671 35.38 -27.59 29.66
C ALA A 671 34.88 -28.67 30.62
N LYS A 672 33.73 -29.32 30.33
CA LYS A 672 33.16 -30.42 31.13
C LYS A 672 33.97 -31.72 31.05
N ARG A 673 34.65 -31.99 29.94
CA ARG A 673 35.38 -33.25 29.71
C ARG A 673 36.72 -33.38 30.45
N GLY A 674 37.15 -32.33 31.17
CA GLY A 674 38.36 -32.37 31.99
C GLY A 674 39.64 -32.36 31.16
N ASN A 675 40.60 -31.54 31.58
CA ASN A 675 41.87 -31.29 30.90
C ASN A 675 42.88 -32.44 31.13
N ASN A 676 42.55 -33.67 30.74
CA ASN A 676 43.39 -34.84 31.07
C ASN A 676 44.44 -35.22 30.03
N ASN A 677 44.67 -34.43 28.97
CA ASN A 677 45.89 -34.57 28.17
C ASN A 677 46.16 -33.29 27.38
N GLY A 678 47.12 -32.50 27.86
CA GLY A 678 47.65 -31.31 27.21
C GLY A 678 48.44 -31.60 25.92
N LYS A 679 47.83 -32.22 24.92
CA LYS A 679 48.31 -32.21 23.53
C LYS A 679 47.36 -31.37 22.70
N GLY A 680 47.86 -30.19 22.32
CA GLY A 680 47.14 -29.13 21.63
C GLY A 680 46.25 -29.65 20.51
N MET A 681 44.94 -29.57 20.72
CA MET A 681 43.97 -29.80 19.67
C MET A 681 44.22 -28.77 18.57
N MET A 682 44.75 -29.24 17.43
CA MET A 682 45.16 -28.41 16.29
C MET A 682 44.05 -27.41 15.93
N LYS A 683 44.36 -26.12 16.03
CA LYS A 683 43.53 -24.97 15.60
C LYS A 683 43.47 -24.86 14.07
N GLY A 684 43.20 -25.98 13.40
CA GLY A 684 43.09 -26.10 11.95
C GLY A 684 41.64 -26.28 11.50
N THR A 685 41.41 -26.03 10.20
CA THR A 685 40.14 -26.33 9.54
C THR A 685 39.90 -27.84 9.55
N ARG A 686 38.80 -28.28 10.15
CA ARG A 686 38.36 -29.68 10.14
C ARG A 686 37.05 -29.81 9.39
N PHE A 687 36.86 -30.93 8.69
CA PHE A 687 35.61 -31.31 8.04
C PHE A 687 35.13 -32.62 8.65
N ASN A 688 33.81 -32.81 8.76
CA ASN A 688 33.21 -34.08 9.15
C ASN A 688 33.10 -35.01 7.93
N ASP A 689 32.67 -36.26 8.15
CA ASP A 689 32.51 -37.28 7.09
C ASP A 689 31.50 -36.87 5.99
N LYS A 690 30.64 -35.88 6.29
CA LYS A 690 29.69 -35.29 5.35
C LYS A 690 30.26 -34.08 4.58
N LEU A 691 31.58 -33.84 4.67
CA LEU A 691 32.29 -32.70 4.08
C LEU A 691 31.83 -31.32 4.59
N GLU A 692 31.22 -31.28 5.77
CA GLU A 692 30.82 -30.05 6.43
C GLU A 692 31.90 -29.60 7.41
N ARG A 693 32.11 -28.28 7.49
CA ARG A 693 33.12 -27.70 8.36
C ARG A 693 32.75 -27.87 9.83
N VAL A 694 33.66 -28.41 10.63
CA VAL A 694 33.52 -28.54 12.08
C VAL A 694 33.86 -27.20 12.75
N ILE A 695 32.97 -26.71 13.59
CA ILE A 695 33.10 -25.43 14.29
C ILE A 695 33.90 -25.63 15.57
N ASN A 696 35.19 -25.27 15.54
CA ASN A 696 36.12 -25.43 16.67
C ASN A 696 36.78 -24.11 17.10
N SER A 697 36.62 -23.06 16.30
CA SER A 697 37.32 -21.79 16.47
C SER A 697 36.53 -20.64 15.85
N LYS A 698 36.74 -19.42 16.34
CA LYS A 698 36.12 -18.22 15.77
C LYS A 698 36.37 -18.05 14.26
N ARG A 699 37.55 -18.45 13.78
CA ARG A 699 37.88 -18.43 12.34
C ARG A 699 37.02 -19.40 11.53
N SER A 700 36.79 -20.61 12.05
CA SER A 700 35.94 -21.61 11.40
C SER A 700 34.50 -21.13 11.20
N VAL A 701 33.97 -20.33 12.14
CA VAL A 701 32.66 -19.67 12.03
C VAL A 701 32.61 -18.75 10.81
N PHE A 702 33.57 -17.82 10.68
CA PHE A 702 33.57 -16.86 9.57
C PHE A 702 33.81 -17.52 8.20
N GLU A 703 34.60 -18.58 8.14
CA GLU A 703 34.79 -19.37 6.91
C GLU A 703 33.51 -20.14 6.54
N ALA A 704 32.85 -20.78 7.51
CA ALA A 704 31.57 -21.44 7.28
C ALA A 704 30.49 -20.49 6.75
N ILE A 705 30.41 -19.26 7.29
CA ILE A 705 29.47 -18.24 6.78
C ILE A 705 29.75 -17.92 5.31
N LYS A 706 31.03 -17.77 4.92
CA LYS A 706 31.40 -17.48 3.53
C LYS A 706 31.04 -18.64 2.60
N ASP A 707 31.30 -19.87 3.02
CA ASP A 707 30.97 -21.08 2.26
C ASP A 707 29.46 -21.18 2.02
N ILE A 708 28.66 -20.98 3.08
CA ILE A 708 27.19 -21.00 2.99
C ILE A 708 26.69 -19.88 2.08
N GLN A 709 27.17 -18.64 2.24
CA GLN A 709 26.77 -17.52 1.37
C GLN A 709 27.15 -17.73 -0.10
N GLN A 710 28.29 -18.36 -0.38
CA GLN A 710 28.68 -18.71 -1.74
C GLN A 710 27.79 -19.81 -2.31
N SER A 711 27.43 -20.80 -1.50
CA SER A 711 26.46 -21.84 -1.87
C SER A 711 25.08 -21.24 -2.19
N ASP A 712 24.60 -20.30 -1.36
CA ASP A 712 23.32 -19.61 -1.54
C ASP A 712 23.34 -18.77 -2.84
N LYS A 713 24.45 -18.08 -3.13
CA LYS A 713 24.63 -17.34 -4.40
C LYS A 713 24.63 -18.26 -5.63
N LEU A 714 25.21 -19.45 -5.52
CA LEU A 714 25.21 -20.44 -6.61
C LEU A 714 23.81 -21.03 -6.82
N LYS A 715 23.09 -21.34 -5.73
CA LYS A 715 21.69 -21.79 -5.78
C LYS A 715 20.79 -20.74 -6.43
N GLN A 716 20.93 -19.47 -6.04
CA GLN A 716 20.21 -18.33 -6.65
C GLN A 716 20.48 -18.13 -8.14
N LYS A 717 21.67 -18.55 -8.64
CA LYS A 717 21.99 -18.48 -10.07
C LYS A 717 21.44 -19.68 -10.85
N LYS A 718 21.39 -20.86 -10.24
CA LYS A 718 20.97 -22.12 -10.88
C LYS A 718 19.45 -22.29 -10.91
N SER A 719 18.72 -21.79 -9.92
CA SER A 719 17.25 -21.78 -9.92
C SER A 719 16.72 -20.39 -9.56
N ASN A 720 15.44 -20.11 -9.84
CA ASN A 720 14.71 -18.99 -9.24
C ASN A 720 14.48 -19.25 -7.73
N TYR A 721 15.56 -19.55 -7.00
CA TYR A 721 15.55 -19.95 -5.60
C TYR A 721 14.95 -18.80 -4.78
N LYS A 722 13.76 -19.04 -4.24
CA LYS A 722 13.23 -18.28 -3.11
C LYS A 722 13.71 -19.02 -1.87
N LEU A 723 14.21 -18.29 -0.86
CA LEU A 723 14.36 -18.88 0.46
C LEU A 723 12.99 -19.45 0.86
N GLU A 724 12.95 -20.75 1.14
CA GLU A 724 11.74 -21.45 1.58
C GLU A 724 11.23 -20.81 2.89
N GLU A 725 12.16 -20.55 3.80
CA GLU A 725 11.92 -19.92 5.09
C GLU A 725 12.64 -18.58 5.26
N LEU A 726 12.06 -17.67 6.03
CA LEU A 726 12.71 -16.39 6.34
C LEU A 726 13.87 -16.62 7.31
N PRO A 727 14.98 -15.87 7.18
CA PRO A 727 16.11 -16.02 8.10
C PRO A 727 15.77 -15.61 9.54
N ILE A 728 14.66 -14.89 9.72
CA ILE A 728 14.30 -14.21 10.97
C ILE A 728 12.80 -14.36 11.23
N THR A 729 12.47 -14.54 12.50
CA THR A 729 11.10 -14.41 13.03
C THR A 729 11.04 -13.49 14.24
N LEU A 730 9.88 -12.87 14.43
CA LEU A 730 9.65 -12.03 15.59
C LEU A 730 9.27 -12.90 16.80
N LEU A 731 9.91 -12.70 17.95
CA LEU A 731 9.51 -13.37 19.18
C LEU A 731 8.22 -12.71 19.73
N PRO A 732 7.09 -13.43 19.85
CA PRO A 732 5.91 -12.90 20.52
C PRO A 732 6.21 -12.67 22.00
N VAL A 733 5.91 -11.47 22.52
CA VAL A 733 6.26 -11.05 23.89
C VAL A 733 5.61 -11.91 25.00
N LYS A 734 4.56 -12.68 24.68
CA LYS A 734 3.80 -13.49 25.64
C LYS A 734 4.35 -14.87 25.95
N THR A 735 5.36 -15.35 25.25
CA THR A 735 6.09 -16.55 25.70
C THR A 735 7.05 -16.12 26.78
N THR A 736 6.67 -16.36 28.03
CA THR A 736 7.57 -16.31 29.18
C THR A 736 8.83 -17.09 28.87
N THR A 737 9.97 -16.58 29.34
CA THR A 737 11.33 -17.13 29.13
C THR A 737 11.50 -18.61 29.52
N ALA A 738 10.53 -19.21 30.20
CA ALA A 738 10.48 -20.64 30.51
C ALA A 738 10.25 -21.54 29.26
N ASP A 739 9.54 -21.06 28.23
CA ASP A 739 9.16 -21.91 27.08
C ASP A 739 10.22 -21.95 25.96
N THR A 740 11.27 -21.14 26.06
CA THR A 740 12.40 -21.22 25.11
C THR A 740 13.18 -22.55 25.19
N ASN A 741 12.95 -23.32 26.26
CA ASN A 741 13.46 -24.69 26.42
C ASN A 741 12.41 -25.78 26.12
N ALA A 742 11.16 -25.42 25.83
CA ALA A 742 10.03 -26.35 25.77
C ALA A 742 9.22 -26.24 24.47
N THR A 743 9.89 -26.41 23.32
CA THR A 743 9.26 -26.88 22.07
C THR A 743 10.35 -27.53 21.21
N VAL A 744 11.07 -28.48 21.83
CA VAL A 744 11.78 -29.53 21.09
C VAL A 744 10.95 -30.78 21.36
N THR A 745 10.13 -31.17 20.39
CA THR A 745 9.54 -32.50 20.37
C THR A 745 10.66 -33.53 20.49
N THR A 746 10.44 -34.49 21.39
CA THR A 746 11.31 -35.61 21.74
C THR A 746 11.82 -36.36 20.50
N SER A 747 12.97 -35.93 20.01
CA SER A 747 13.96 -36.76 19.32
C SER A 747 15.30 -36.10 19.60
N THR A 748 16.26 -36.88 20.08
CA THR A 748 17.60 -36.42 20.46
C THR A 748 18.17 -35.54 19.34
N PRO A 749 18.48 -34.25 19.57
CA PRO A 749 18.94 -33.40 18.49
C PRO A 749 20.31 -33.91 18.00
N PRO A 750 20.50 -34.12 16.69
CA PRO A 750 21.83 -34.40 16.15
C PRO A 750 22.75 -33.21 16.46
N PRO A 751 24.07 -33.42 16.61
CA PRO A 751 25.01 -32.34 16.89
C PRO A 751 24.84 -31.23 15.84
N PRO A 752 24.78 -29.95 16.25
CA PRO A 752 24.45 -28.88 15.34
C PRO A 752 25.57 -28.71 14.32
N THR A 753 25.30 -29.13 13.09
CA THR A 753 26.20 -28.97 11.95
C THR A 753 26.00 -27.59 11.34
N ALA A 754 27.01 -27.08 10.62
CA ALA A 754 26.91 -25.76 9.99
C ALA A 754 25.70 -25.63 9.03
N SER A 755 25.28 -26.75 8.43
CA SER A 755 24.12 -26.84 7.55
C SER A 755 22.79 -26.76 8.30
N SER A 756 22.65 -27.40 9.47
CA SER A 756 21.42 -27.36 10.27
C SER A 756 21.17 -25.97 10.88
N VAL A 757 22.25 -25.27 11.26
CA VAL A 757 22.18 -23.85 11.70
C VAL A 757 21.62 -22.95 10.59
N GLY A 758 21.94 -23.26 9.33
CA GLY A 758 21.43 -22.53 8.18
C GLY A 758 19.91 -22.65 7.97
N GLN A 759 19.24 -23.61 8.60
CA GLN A 759 17.80 -23.83 8.48
C GLN A 759 17.01 -23.19 9.64
N GLN A 760 17.60 -23.04 10.83
CA GLN A 760 16.92 -22.48 12.00
C GLN A 760 16.76 -20.96 11.92
N GLN A 761 15.53 -20.47 12.07
CA GLN A 761 15.21 -19.04 12.01
C GLN A 761 15.71 -18.31 13.27
N LEU A 762 16.35 -17.14 13.10
CA LEU A 762 16.79 -16.33 14.22
C LEU A 762 15.61 -15.52 14.79
N GLN A 763 15.30 -15.73 16.06
CA GLN A 763 14.29 -14.93 16.75
C GLN A 763 14.85 -13.53 17.06
N VAL A 764 14.08 -12.48 16.74
CA VAL A 764 14.49 -11.09 17.00
C VAL A 764 13.45 -10.31 17.78
N LYS A 765 13.94 -9.27 18.48
CA LYS A 765 13.15 -8.27 19.19
C LYS A 765 13.33 -6.90 18.53
N PRO A 766 12.25 -6.16 18.24
CA PRO A 766 12.34 -4.78 17.76
C PRO A 766 12.76 -3.86 18.89
N ILE A 767 13.66 -2.92 18.58
CA ILE A 767 14.16 -1.93 19.52
C ILE A 767 14.04 -0.52 18.95
N HIS A 768 13.74 0.41 19.85
CA HIS A 768 13.89 1.84 19.61
C HIS A 768 15.08 2.33 20.43
N PHE A 769 16.04 3.00 19.78
CA PHE A 769 17.21 3.51 20.47
C PHE A 769 17.37 5.02 20.29
N LYS A 770 17.98 5.64 21.29
CA LYS A 770 18.39 7.04 21.32
C LYS A 770 19.90 7.10 21.51
N CYS A 771 20.57 7.82 20.62
CA CYS A 771 22.01 8.03 20.72
C CYS A 771 22.31 8.95 21.92
N VAL A 772 23.18 8.49 22.81
CA VAL A 772 23.67 9.26 23.98
C VAL A 772 24.95 10.00 23.62
N SER A 773 25.83 9.34 22.87
CA SER A 773 27.08 9.94 22.38
C SER A 773 26.83 10.96 21.27
N THR A 774 27.80 11.85 21.05
CA THR A 774 27.83 12.72 19.87
C THR A 774 27.97 11.88 18.60
N GLY A 775 27.15 12.17 17.58
CA GLY A 775 27.18 11.45 16.31
C GLY A 775 25.83 11.37 15.61
N HIS A 776 25.88 10.98 14.33
CA HIS A 776 24.68 10.76 13.52
C HIS A 776 24.70 9.32 12.98
N ILE A 777 23.77 8.51 13.45
CA ILE A 777 23.56 7.14 12.97
C ILE A 777 22.69 7.18 11.71
N LYS A 778 22.99 6.32 10.74
CA LYS A 778 22.29 6.21 9.46
C LYS A 778 21.59 4.86 9.33
N ASP A 779 20.64 4.78 8.40
CA ASP A 779 20.01 3.53 7.99
C ASP A 779 21.06 2.45 7.66
N ASN A 780 20.75 1.19 7.97
CA ASN A 780 21.61 0.01 7.81
C ASN A 780 22.86 -0.03 8.70
N ALA A 781 22.92 0.78 9.76
CA ALA A 781 23.96 0.69 10.78
C ALA A 781 23.94 -0.68 11.50
N ARG A 782 25.06 -1.04 12.13
CA ARG A 782 25.27 -2.30 12.84
C ARG A 782 25.18 -2.09 14.34
N ILE A 783 24.53 -3.02 15.03
CA ILE A 783 24.32 -2.99 16.48
C ILE A 783 25.18 -4.07 17.12
N TYR A 784 25.98 -3.67 18.10
CA TYR A 784 26.94 -4.51 18.79
C TYR A 784 26.66 -4.53 20.29
N GLN A 785 26.87 -5.71 20.87
CA GLN A 785 26.92 -5.91 22.31
C GLN A 785 28.17 -5.24 22.89
N ILE A 786 28.04 -4.65 24.07
CA ILE A 786 29.16 -4.17 24.87
C ILE A 786 29.84 -5.39 25.52
N PRO A 787 31.14 -5.64 25.28
CA PRO A 787 31.88 -6.71 25.94
C PRO A 787 31.86 -6.50 27.46
N SER A 788 31.73 -7.57 28.26
CA SER A 788 31.81 -7.48 29.73
C SER A 788 33.18 -6.95 30.13
N ALA A 789 33.21 -5.74 30.69
CA ALA A 789 34.43 -5.10 31.14
C ALA A 789 34.69 -5.43 32.60
N SER A 790 35.88 -5.95 32.88
CA SER A 790 36.48 -6.00 34.21
C SER A 790 37.04 -4.64 34.67
N SER A 791 36.80 -3.55 33.92
CA SER A 791 37.35 -2.21 34.17
C SER A 791 36.29 -1.10 34.08
N SER A 792 36.52 -0.03 34.84
CA SER A 792 35.60 1.06 35.20
C SER A 792 35.24 2.06 34.07
N SER A 793 35.69 1.87 32.83
CA SER A 793 35.47 2.83 31.73
C SER A 793 34.97 2.19 30.42
N ILE A 794 33.99 2.83 29.77
CA ILE A 794 33.42 2.40 28.48
C ILE A 794 34.46 2.53 27.34
N SER A 795 35.43 3.45 27.46
CA SER A 795 36.54 3.63 26.51
C SER A 795 37.39 2.37 26.35
N ASP A 796 37.72 1.68 27.44
CA ASP A 796 38.56 0.48 27.37
C ASP A 796 37.83 -0.72 26.76
N SER A 797 36.49 -0.71 26.84
CA SER A 797 35.63 -1.74 26.24
C SER A 797 35.49 -1.59 24.72
N LEU A 798 35.61 -0.37 24.19
CA LEU A 798 35.51 -0.07 22.76
C LEU A 798 36.64 -0.73 21.97
N ASP A 799 37.81 -0.81 22.57
CA ASP A 799 38.99 -1.50 22.03
C ASP A 799 38.87 -3.02 22.09
N LYS A 800 37.81 -3.59 22.67
CA LYS A 800 37.55 -5.04 22.72
C LYS A 800 36.45 -5.50 21.78
N VAL A 801 35.71 -4.58 21.15
CA VAL A 801 34.58 -4.93 20.26
C VAL A 801 35.08 -5.57 18.97
N ASP A 802 34.43 -6.66 18.57
CA ASP A 802 34.75 -7.42 17.37
C ASP A 802 33.48 -7.90 16.63
N LYS A 803 33.63 -8.48 15.42
CA LYS A 803 32.60 -9.02 14.53
C LYS A 803 31.62 -9.96 15.21
N GLU A 804 32.08 -10.73 16.21
CA GLU A 804 31.28 -11.67 16.99
C GLU A 804 30.23 -10.98 17.87
N HIS A 805 30.50 -9.74 18.27
CA HIS A 805 29.60 -8.95 19.11
C HIS A 805 28.44 -8.35 18.33
N LEU A 806 28.33 -8.61 17.02
CA LEU A 806 27.19 -8.17 16.21
C LEU A 806 25.93 -8.91 16.66
N ILE A 807 24.94 -8.15 17.16
CA ILE A 807 23.66 -8.67 17.67
C ILE A 807 22.46 -8.24 16.85
N GLY A 808 22.61 -7.25 15.96
CA GLY A 808 21.48 -6.69 15.23
C GLY A 808 21.84 -5.65 14.19
N PHE A 809 20.82 -5.15 13.50
CA PHE A 809 20.94 -4.06 12.55
C PHE A 809 19.90 -2.97 12.79
N VAL A 810 20.28 -1.75 12.43
CA VAL A 810 19.43 -0.56 12.39
C VAL A 810 18.77 -0.49 11.03
N THR A 811 17.44 -0.48 11.00
CA THR A 811 16.68 -0.45 9.75
C THR A 811 16.51 0.97 9.28
N SER A 812 16.09 1.84 10.19
CA SER A 812 15.80 3.25 9.95
C SER A 812 16.40 4.08 11.08
N ALA A 813 17.31 5.00 10.75
CA ALA A 813 17.89 5.93 11.70
C ALA A 813 18.20 7.26 11.06
N THR A 814 17.68 8.32 11.67
CA THR A 814 17.89 9.69 11.27
C THR A 814 17.81 10.62 12.48
N PHE A 815 18.19 11.88 12.27
CA PHE A 815 17.99 12.90 13.29
C PHE A 815 16.50 13.13 13.54
N ASN A 816 16.06 12.89 14.78
CA ASN A 816 14.67 13.01 15.17
C ASN A 816 14.35 14.43 15.62
N LEU A 817 13.48 15.09 14.85
CA LEU A 817 13.04 16.47 15.11
C LEU A 817 12.09 16.59 16.31
N THR A 818 11.57 15.49 16.87
CA THR A 818 10.73 15.50 18.08
C THR A 818 11.59 15.52 19.33
N GLN A 819 12.61 14.67 19.39
CA GLN A 819 13.47 14.48 20.55
C GLN A 819 14.74 15.35 20.54
N GLY A 820 15.10 15.95 19.40
CA GLY A 820 16.30 16.80 19.28
C GLY A 820 17.62 16.02 19.26
N GLY A 821 17.59 14.73 18.91
CA GLY A 821 18.76 13.86 18.87
C GLY A 821 18.64 12.77 17.80
N CYS A 822 19.70 11.99 17.61
CA CYS A 822 19.64 10.85 16.69
C CYS A 822 18.90 9.69 17.36
N THR A 823 17.82 9.23 16.72
CA THR A 823 17.10 8.02 17.15
C THR A 823 17.13 6.98 16.03
N GLY A 824 16.84 5.74 16.37
CA GLY A 824 16.71 4.69 15.39
C GLY A 824 15.72 3.62 15.80
N VAL A 825 15.27 2.88 14.79
CA VAL A 825 14.55 1.62 14.93
C VAL A 825 15.45 0.53 14.37
N GLY A 826 15.51 -0.59 15.05
CA GLY A 826 16.29 -1.75 14.65
C GLY A 826 15.75 -3.03 15.26
N PHE A 827 16.43 -4.13 14.94
CA PHE A 827 16.11 -5.43 15.54
C PHE A 827 17.40 -6.06 16.08
N ILE A 828 17.28 -6.69 17.24
CA ILE A 828 18.36 -7.43 17.91
C ILE A 828 17.96 -8.88 18.13
N ASP A 829 18.94 -9.77 18.24
CA ASP A 829 18.77 -11.17 18.64
C ASP A 829 17.96 -11.27 19.95
N ALA A 830 16.91 -12.08 19.95
CA ALA A 830 16.05 -12.29 21.11
C ALA A 830 16.76 -13.02 22.25
N GLY A 831 17.75 -13.87 21.93
CA GLY A 831 18.58 -14.60 22.90
C GLY A 831 19.61 -13.72 23.61
N PHE A 832 19.76 -12.47 23.21
CA PHE A 832 20.60 -11.51 23.92
C PHE A 832 19.92 -11.05 25.22
N ASN A 833 20.50 -11.43 26.37
CA ASN A 833 20.13 -10.92 27.68
C ASN A 833 21.23 -10.01 28.22
N PRO A 834 20.95 -8.72 28.52
CA PRO A 834 21.95 -7.81 29.06
C PRO A 834 22.39 -8.17 30.50
N SER A 835 21.64 -9.03 31.21
CA SER A 835 21.86 -9.37 32.62
C SER A 835 22.64 -10.66 32.90
N VAL A 836 22.85 -11.54 31.90
CA VAL A 836 23.27 -12.95 32.18
C VAL A 836 24.77 -13.21 31.99
N ASN A 837 25.56 -12.24 31.50
CA ASN A 837 27.00 -12.45 31.30
C ASN A 837 27.87 -11.97 32.48
N GLY A 838 27.37 -12.07 33.70
CA GLY A 838 28.14 -11.89 34.93
C GLY A 838 27.87 -13.06 35.87
N ASN A 839 28.83 -13.97 35.99
CA ASN A 839 28.91 -14.84 37.16
C ASN A 839 28.92 -13.95 38.40
N GLY A 840 27.82 -13.94 39.16
CA GLY A 840 27.74 -13.69 40.60
C GLY A 840 28.27 -12.39 41.21
N ASN A 841 29.09 -11.59 40.53
CA ASN A 841 29.70 -10.39 41.08
C ASN A 841 29.40 -9.21 40.15
N GLY A 842 28.71 -8.23 40.72
CA GLY A 842 28.18 -7.07 40.02
C GLY A 842 29.21 -6.37 39.15
N ASN A 843 28.84 -6.17 37.89
CA ASN A 843 29.16 -4.99 37.06
C ASN A 843 28.67 -5.22 35.62
N ALA A 844 27.35 -5.42 35.47
CA ALA A 844 26.68 -4.91 34.28
C ALA A 844 26.45 -3.41 34.52
N TYR A 845 26.68 -2.54 33.52
CA TYR A 845 26.25 -1.14 33.57
C TYR A 845 24.70 -1.08 33.57
N VAL A 846 24.12 -1.41 34.73
CA VAL A 846 22.72 -1.29 35.07
C VAL A 846 22.72 -0.31 36.24
N ASP A 847 22.36 0.94 35.96
CA ASP A 847 22.11 1.92 37.01
C ASP A 847 20.99 1.34 37.89
N ALA A 848 21.31 0.99 39.15
CA ALA A 848 20.43 0.25 40.05
C ALA A 848 19.09 0.94 40.33
N ASN A 849 18.96 2.22 39.98
CA ASN A 849 17.75 3.01 40.18
C ASN A 849 16.86 3.18 38.91
N LYS A 850 17.33 2.82 37.70
CA LYS A 850 16.54 2.78 36.45
C LYS A 850 17.18 1.77 35.49
N MET A 851 16.55 0.63 35.21
CA MET A 851 17.05 -0.39 34.25
C MET A 851 17.20 0.18 32.81
N LYS A 852 18.26 0.95 32.55
CA LYS A 852 18.63 1.47 31.23
C LYS A 852 19.55 0.47 30.54
N GLN A 853 19.23 0.11 29.30
CA GLN A 853 20.00 -0.84 28.51
C GLN A 853 20.79 -0.11 27.43
N PHE A 854 22.07 -0.46 27.27
CA PHE A 854 22.99 0.21 26.34
C PHE A 854 23.52 -0.76 25.27
N VAL A 855 23.71 -0.23 24.06
CA VAL A 855 24.36 -0.92 22.92
C VAL A 855 25.31 0.02 22.19
N LEU A 856 26.24 -0.57 21.46
CA LEU A 856 27.12 0.17 20.54
C LEU A 856 26.56 0.10 19.13
N VAL A 857 26.52 1.25 18.45
CA VAL A 857 26.03 1.36 17.08
C VAL A 857 27.13 1.93 16.19
N ARG A 858 27.35 1.29 15.03
CA ARG A 858 28.36 1.72 14.06
C ARG A 858 27.76 1.89 12.67
N ASN A 859 28.09 3.01 12.02
CA ASN A 859 27.69 3.26 10.64
C ASN A 859 28.52 2.44 9.64
N ILE A 860 27.90 2.07 8.52
CA ILE A 860 28.60 1.45 7.39
C ILE A 860 29.70 2.39 6.87
N GLY A 861 30.91 1.87 6.66
CA GLY A 861 32.05 2.64 6.16
C GLY A 861 32.64 3.63 7.17
N SER A 862 32.19 3.60 8.43
CA SER A 862 32.81 4.33 9.54
C SER A 862 33.42 3.35 10.53
N ALA A 863 34.55 3.75 11.14
CA ALA A 863 35.16 3.08 12.27
C ALA A 863 34.69 3.64 13.63
N SER A 864 33.88 4.72 13.62
CA SER A 864 33.38 5.37 14.83
C SER A 864 32.24 4.59 15.49
N TRP A 865 32.36 4.36 16.79
CA TRP A 865 31.35 3.74 17.63
C TRP A 865 30.49 4.79 18.32
N HIS A 866 29.18 4.57 18.38
CA HIS A 866 28.24 5.44 19.06
C HIS A 866 27.52 4.67 20.17
N LEU A 867 27.45 5.25 21.36
CA LEU A 867 26.71 4.68 22.48
C LEU A 867 25.22 5.05 22.35
N ALA A 868 24.36 4.04 22.39
CA ALA A 868 22.91 4.22 22.30
C ALA A 868 22.20 3.53 23.47
N GLU A 869 21.28 4.26 24.09
CA GLU A 869 20.29 3.72 25.03
C GLU A 869 19.13 3.15 24.22
N TYR A 870 18.70 1.91 24.50
CA TYR A 870 17.62 1.28 23.76
C TYR A 870 16.50 0.78 24.67
N ASN A 871 15.30 0.76 24.11
CA ASN A 871 14.11 0.16 24.71
C ASN A 871 13.53 -0.88 23.75
N VAL A 872 13.05 -1.99 24.30
CA VAL A 872 12.31 -2.99 23.53
C VAL A 872 10.92 -2.45 23.23
N VAL A 873 10.59 -2.45 21.94
CA VAL A 873 9.27 -2.09 21.42
C VAL A 873 8.41 -3.34 21.41
N ASP A 874 7.22 -3.28 21.99
CA ASP A 874 6.26 -4.36 21.87
C ASP A 874 5.44 -4.18 20.60
N ILE A 875 5.44 -5.21 19.75
CA ILE A 875 4.61 -5.31 18.56
C ILE A 875 3.56 -6.38 18.85
N ALA A 876 2.31 -5.96 18.98
CA ALA A 876 1.19 -6.89 19.11
C ALA A 876 1.02 -7.67 17.79
N LEU A 877 1.44 -8.94 17.81
CA LEU A 877 1.15 -9.91 16.76
C LEU A 877 -0.31 -10.38 16.84
#